data_AF-A0A800KJQ3-F1
#
_entry.id   AF-A0A800KJQ3-F1
#
_cell.length_a   1.000
_cell.length_b   1.000
_cell.length_c   1.000
_cell.angle_alpha   90.00
_cell.angle_beta   90.00
_cell.angle_gamma   90.00
#
_symmetry.space_group_name_H-M   'P 1'
#
loop_
_entity.id
_entity.type
_entity.pdbx_description
1 polymer ?
#
loop_
_entity_poly.entity_id
_entity_poly.type
_entity_poly.pdbx_seq_one_letter_code
_entity_poly.pdbx_strand_id
1 'polypeptide(L)'
;MVLASALLLLPLAAPPQDSLAEHALFSRLTLEEIPCHRSVRLLVQAPVRADAEHTASVTELYGPWIEAAANAIDNEYGIPNLQESQAKEPLNVVILGSKPSYKNAQRYVPHPTDDYEKAVFVEPPGIVTTHWDRSLRRAPAHELRIPTLRLATRELLKAYQAVETPLEPWLLAGIPAFIVHHGPDATPESLAHPAPWEAALERLRALVANDEHRERFLIPLAELIDCPGPKEAAELGLKHARLADIELPYHPYDLPGSEIFTEQAALWVHFFHQGHAGRHRENFRNYVAKALHANGGSEPMMLTLGLGKLEELDTPFLAHMNMLLGGNLIALPEIELAPRAEVHHAGILPETWSLDGLRIAALARAINGDLEGAIMELEKASLESTDPPLRRGLLEEQARLMQAQNMRRKFIASLLDSSRKLRLTRGEESVSVALERFSDDVLYFKPGRTDLEQLPIGQLAPGDVVRSMGNRAGEHGPGWVAAYLALLNQDERWDRKFDREADGAAELEQALKEGLGQRIQAAHLHAHLHTLASTPAPTAPFEAEALLALCREATELDRSNPLTADLWESARPALAQVARSCWSFLFDSAGAEGLVAVPITPLEGGQVRLTYDFNEPEEVGDFVPAGDYLLDRSQELFKLESQTSTLAVAGGEWRGRGHAVFRHALVLQPPLRVRYELVYGRPRPGKGLESTVFVGICDDGEGNYVGAWDLFDLEAIDIPSRRIETDYEEGERTLKSAKPYAIELRHDGNHAELWVDGEAKKKVAADARTSGALIFLVHSEVTVSIRRLEIEGTLDPEAMESARELWVAGQVRGMGL
;
A
#
# COMPACT_ATOMS: atom_id res chain seq x y z
N MET A 1 35.60 56.13 0.88
CA MET A 1 34.81 57.13 1.64
C MET A 1 33.60 57.49 0.79
N VAL A 2 32.57 56.65 0.79
CA VAL A 2 31.35 56.74 1.62
C VAL A 2 30.49 57.93 1.21
N LEU A 3 29.52 57.65 0.35
CA LEU A 3 28.22 58.32 0.30
C LEU A 3 27.17 57.22 0.23
N ALA A 4 26.59 56.92 1.40
CA ALA A 4 25.48 56.02 1.58
C ALA A 4 24.23 56.65 0.95
N SER A 5 23.63 55.96 -0.03
CA SER A 5 22.30 56.28 -0.53
C SER A 5 21.27 55.48 0.25
N ALA A 6 20.21 56.17 0.64
CA ALA A 6 19.17 55.72 1.53
C ALA A 6 18.56 54.37 1.15
N LEU A 7 18.63 53.43 2.09
CA LEU A 7 17.69 52.34 2.23
C LEU A 7 16.28 52.94 2.37
N LEU A 8 15.50 52.88 1.29
CA LEU A 8 14.04 52.89 1.38
C LEU A 8 13.64 51.60 2.09
N LEU A 9 13.27 51.76 3.36
CA LEU A 9 12.56 50.80 4.18
C LEU A 9 11.39 50.22 3.36
N LEU A 10 11.57 49.01 2.82
CA LEU A 10 10.45 48.13 2.52
C LEU A 10 9.69 47.96 3.85
N PRO A 11 8.36 48.09 3.87
CA PRO A 11 7.62 47.78 5.08
C PRO A 11 7.95 46.34 5.45
N LEU A 12 8.41 46.15 6.69
CA LEU A 12 8.41 44.86 7.36
C LEU A 12 7.13 44.13 6.94
N ALA A 13 7.27 42.94 6.35
CA ALA A 13 6.13 42.12 5.97
C ALA A 13 5.17 42.09 7.17
N ALA A 14 3.95 42.56 6.96
CA ALA A 14 2.91 42.42 7.96
C ALA A 14 2.83 40.93 8.33
N PRO A 15 2.60 40.59 9.61
CA PRO A 15 2.36 39.19 9.99
C PRO A 15 1.30 38.58 9.06
N PRO A 16 1.38 37.28 8.73
CA PRO A 16 0.38 36.62 7.91
C PRO A 16 -1.00 36.91 8.53
N GLN A 17 -1.90 37.40 7.69
CA GLN A 17 -3.25 37.76 8.09
C GLN A 17 -4.08 36.48 7.99
N ASP A 18 -4.09 35.72 9.08
CA ASP A 18 -4.57 34.33 9.11
C ASP A 18 -6.10 34.21 9.02
N SER A 19 -6.82 35.32 9.02
CA SER A 19 -8.28 35.35 8.90
C SER A 19 -8.79 36.42 7.94
N LEU A 20 -10.00 36.19 7.40
CA LEU A 20 -10.70 37.14 6.53
C LEU A 20 -10.88 38.53 7.19
N ALA A 21 -11.05 38.55 8.52
CA ALA A 21 -11.21 39.77 9.32
C ALA A 21 -9.91 40.59 9.45
N GLU A 22 -8.75 39.95 9.31
CA GLU A 22 -7.44 40.60 9.42
C GLU A 22 -6.88 40.97 8.04
N HIS A 23 -7.38 40.36 6.96
CA HIS A 23 -6.86 40.57 5.61
C HIS A 23 -7.02 42.02 5.13
N ALA A 24 -5.96 42.63 4.59
CA ALA A 24 -5.88 44.05 4.25
C ALA A 24 -6.94 44.51 3.22
N LEU A 25 -7.38 43.59 2.35
CA LEU A 25 -8.49 43.81 1.42
C LEU A 25 -9.85 43.57 2.07
N PHE A 26 -10.05 42.40 2.67
CA PHE A 26 -11.38 41.89 3.05
C PHE A 26 -11.90 42.52 4.35
N SER A 27 -11.02 42.90 5.28
CA SER A 27 -11.35 43.61 6.53
C SER A 27 -12.11 44.93 6.34
N ARG A 28 -12.03 45.51 5.13
CA ARG A 28 -12.68 46.79 4.78
C ARG A 28 -13.98 46.61 4.00
N LEU A 29 -14.34 45.37 3.67
CA LEU A 29 -15.54 45.06 2.90
C LEU A 29 -16.69 44.73 3.84
N THR A 30 -17.89 45.21 3.49
CA THR A 30 -19.12 44.68 4.06
C THR A 30 -19.54 43.49 3.20
N LEU A 31 -19.48 42.29 3.79
CA LEU A 31 -19.83 41.04 3.14
C LEU A 31 -21.10 40.48 3.78
N GLU A 32 -22.03 40.06 2.94
CA GLU A 32 -23.22 39.30 3.32
C GLU A 32 -22.91 37.81 3.16
N GLU A 33 -23.14 37.02 4.21
CA GLU A 33 -22.98 35.57 4.15
C GLU A 33 -24.26 34.91 3.62
N ILE A 34 -24.08 34.06 2.61
CA ILE A 34 -25.13 33.28 1.98
C ILE A 34 -24.87 31.81 2.34
N PRO A 35 -25.79 31.18 3.10
CA PRO A 35 -25.70 29.74 3.37
C PRO A 35 -25.72 28.95 2.05
N CYS A 36 -24.76 28.04 1.86
CA CYS A 36 -24.74 27.14 0.70
C CYS A 36 -24.33 25.71 1.07
N HIS A 37 -23.17 25.49 1.68
CA HIS A 37 -22.70 24.16 2.06
C HIS A 37 -21.92 24.20 3.38
N ARG A 38 -21.87 23.09 4.13
CA ARG A 38 -21.14 23.04 5.42
C ARG A 38 -19.64 23.32 5.28
N SER A 39 -19.05 22.93 4.16
CA SER A 39 -17.61 23.08 3.88
C SER A 39 -17.26 24.38 3.14
N VAL A 40 -18.25 25.22 2.79
CA VAL A 40 -18.06 26.45 2.00
C VAL A 40 -18.91 27.60 2.54
N ARG A 41 -18.29 28.75 2.77
CA ARG A 41 -18.97 30.03 3.05
C ARG A 41 -18.99 30.89 1.79
N LEU A 42 -20.17 31.16 1.25
CA LEU A 42 -20.35 32.11 0.14
C LEU A 42 -20.57 33.52 0.72
N LEU A 43 -19.66 34.43 0.40
CA LEU A 43 -19.63 35.80 0.92
C LEU A 43 -19.78 36.79 -0.23
N VAL A 44 -20.77 37.69 -0.15
CA VAL A 44 -21.10 38.61 -1.25
C VAL A 44 -20.93 40.05 -0.82
N GLN A 45 -20.15 40.80 -1.60
CA GLN A 45 -19.99 42.24 -1.41
C GLN A 45 -21.10 42.99 -2.13
N ALA A 46 -21.77 43.92 -1.44
CA ALA A 46 -22.72 44.82 -2.08
C ALA A 46 -22.08 45.59 -3.26
N PRO A 47 -22.84 45.82 -4.36
CA PRO A 47 -22.32 46.50 -5.54
C PRO A 47 -22.13 48.00 -5.30
N VAL A 48 -21.20 48.60 -6.03
CA VAL A 48 -20.89 50.05 -5.93
C VAL A 48 -22.10 50.93 -6.26
N ARG A 49 -22.99 50.45 -7.14
CA ARG A 49 -24.27 51.10 -7.43
C ARG A 49 -25.39 50.24 -6.86
N ALA A 50 -26.30 50.86 -6.10
CA ALA A 50 -27.44 50.18 -5.50
C ALA A 50 -28.19 49.33 -6.54
N ASP A 51 -28.30 48.04 -6.23
CA ASP A 51 -28.95 47.05 -7.08
C ASP A 51 -29.67 46.03 -6.20
N ALA A 52 -30.99 46.19 -6.08
CA ALA A 52 -31.80 45.39 -5.15
C ALA A 52 -31.83 43.89 -5.50
N GLU A 53 -31.50 43.54 -6.75
CA GLU A 53 -31.45 42.15 -7.23
C GLU A 53 -30.05 41.52 -7.08
N HIS A 54 -29.04 42.28 -6.65
CA HIS A 54 -27.64 41.83 -6.73
C HIS A 54 -27.37 40.55 -5.95
N THR A 55 -27.68 40.53 -4.65
CA THR A 55 -27.48 39.36 -3.80
C THR A 55 -28.25 38.17 -4.37
N ALA A 56 -29.53 38.35 -4.74
CA ALA A 56 -30.36 37.29 -5.30
C ALA A 56 -29.77 36.70 -6.60
N SER A 57 -29.30 37.55 -7.53
CA SER A 57 -28.65 37.08 -8.77
C SER A 57 -27.34 36.32 -8.50
N VAL A 58 -26.56 36.73 -7.51
CA VAL A 58 -25.33 36.02 -7.12
C VAL A 58 -25.65 34.68 -6.46
N THR A 59 -26.64 34.65 -5.55
CA THR A 59 -27.12 33.42 -4.92
C THR A 59 -27.57 32.42 -5.96
N GLU A 60 -28.40 32.84 -6.92
CA GLU A 60 -28.92 31.99 -7.99
C GLU A 60 -27.80 31.47 -8.91
N LEU A 61 -26.82 32.32 -9.22
CA LEU A 61 -25.74 31.97 -10.14
C LEU A 61 -24.71 31.01 -9.54
N TYR A 62 -24.38 31.17 -8.26
CA TYR A 62 -23.25 30.46 -7.62
C TYR A 62 -23.68 29.47 -6.53
N GLY A 63 -24.68 29.81 -5.70
CA GLY A 63 -25.01 29.07 -4.48
C GLY A 63 -25.28 27.58 -4.74
N PRO A 64 -26.31 27.22 -5.53
CA PRO A 64 -26.64 25.84 -5.83
C PRO A 64 -25.50 25.07 -6.52
N TRP A 65 -24.69 25.75 -7.35
CA TRP A 65 -23.59 25.12 -8.07
C TRP A 65 -22.38 24.83 -7.19
N ILE A 66 -22.08 25.73 -6.23
CA ILE A 66 -21.04 25.50 -5.21
C ILE A 66 -21.43 24.33 -4.32
N GLU A 67 -22.69 24.29 -3.89
CA GLU A 67 -23.23 23.19 -3.09
C GLU A 67 -23.13 21.86 -3.85
N ALA A 68 -23.58 21.82 -5.12
CA ALA A 68 -23.50 20.63 -5.95
C ALA A 68 -22.04 20.18 -6.19
N ALA A 69 -21.11 21.11 -6.41
CA ALA A 69 -19.70 20.79 -6.61
C ALA A 69 -19.03 20.26 -5.33
N ALA A 70 -19.38 20.82 -4.16
CA ALA A 70 -18.89 20.31 -2.87
C ALA A 70 -19.45 18.92 -2.57
N ASN A 71 -20.75 18.72 -2.77
CA ASN A 71 -21.38 17.40 -2.64
C ASN A 71 -20.77 16.37 -3.59
N ALA A 72 -20.40 16.77 -4.83
CA ALA A 72 -19.73 15.87 -5.77
C ALA A 72 -18.36 15.43 -5.25
N ILE A 73 -17.55 16.32 -4.68
CA ILE A 73 -16.27 15.94 -4.05
C ILE A 73 -16.50 15.01 -2.86
N ASP A 74 -17.39 15.38 -1.94
CA ASP A 74 -17.71 14.57 -0.76
C ASP A 74 -18.16 13.16 -1.19
N ASN A 75 -19.06 13.06 -2.18
CA ASN A 75 -19.63 11.78 -2.62
C ASN A 75 -18.70 10.94 -3.50
N GLU A 76 -17.80 11.56 -4.28
CA GLU A 76 -16.91 10.82 -5.19
C GLU A 76 -15.58 10.44 -4.54
N TYR A 77 -15.05 11.28 -3.65
CA TYR A 77 -13.68 11.14 -3.15
C TYR A 77 -13.56 11.16 -1.62
N GLY A 78 -14.53 11.73 -0.90
CA GLY A 78 -14.55 11.73 0.57
C GLY A 78 -15.18 10.46 1.15
N ILE A 79 -16.51 10.37 1.05
CA ILE A 79 -17.37 9.34 1.66
C ILE A 79 -16.99 7.92 1.23
N PRO A 80 -16.81 7.60 -0.08
CA PRO A 80 -16.46 6.24 -0.50
C PRO A 80 -15.12 5.77 0.07
N ASN A 81 -14.19 6.70 0.28
CA ASN A 81 -12.85 6.42 0.78
C ASN A 81 -12.74 6.52 2.30
N LEU A 82 -13.86 6.79 3.00
CA LEU A 82 -13.91 7.05 4.44
C LEU A 82 -12.92 8.15 4.88
N GLN A 83 -12.61 9.09 3.98
CA GLN A 83 -11.68 10.18 4.25
C GLN A 83 -12.41 11.36 4.90
N GLU A 84 -11.79 11.92 5.94
CA GLU A 84 -12.26 13.13 6.60
C GLU A 84 -11.52 14.35 6.03
N SER A 85 -12.26 15.44 5.85
CA SER A 85 -11.69 16.73 5.47
C SER A 85 -10.82 17.26 6.61
N GLN A 86 -9.57 17.60 6.31
CA GLN A 86 -8.58 18.22 7.19
C GLN A 86 -8.76 19.75 7.30
N ALA A 87 -9.73 20.34 6.60
CA ALA A 87 -9.98 21.78 6.67
C ALA A 87 -10.56 22.18 8.03
N LYS A 88 -9.80 23.00 8.78
CA LYS A 88 -10.20 23.55 10.10
C LYS A 88 -11.34 24.56 10.01
N GLU A 89 -11.48 25.22 8.88
CA GLU A 89 -12.54 26.18 8.60
C GLU A 89 -13.16 25.94 7.22
N PRO A 90 -14.45 26.30 7.03
CA PRO A 90 -15.06 26.28 5.70
C PRO A 90 -14.32 27.21 4.73
N LEU A 91 -14.17 26.75 3.49
CA LEU A 91 -13.57 27.52 2.40
C LEU A 91 -14.39 28.79 2.15
N ASN A 92 -13.73 29.94 2.14
CA ASN A 92 -14.39 31.20 1.82
C ASN A 92 -14.39 31.44 0.30
N VAL A 93 -15.58 31.59 -0.29
CA VAL A 93 -15.77 32.02 -1.67
C VAL A 93 -16.35 33.44 -1.65
N VAL A 94 -15.57 34.43 -2.07
CA VAL A 94 -15.94 35.85 -2.03
C VAL A 94 -16.31 36.37 -3.43
N ILE A 95 -17.53 36.86 -3.59
CA ILE A 95 -18.01 37.52 -4.81
C ILE A 95 -17.96 39.04 -4.60
N LEU A 96 -17.02 39.70 -5.27
CA LEU A 96 -16.84 41.14 -5.17
C LEU A 96 -17.82 41.91 -6.06
N GLY A 97 -18.35 43.03 -5.57
CA GLY A 97 -19.41 43.78 -6.24
C GLY A 97 -18.94 44.65 -7.42
N SER A 98 -17.66 44.56 -7.81
CA SER A 98 -17.10 45.33 -8.93
C SER A 98 -15.79 44.76 -9.47
N LYS A 99 -15.54 44.93 -10.78
CA LYS A 99 -14.25 44.61 -11.42
C LYS A 99 -13.03 45.31 -10.79
N PRO A 100 -13.07 46.59 -10.39
CA PRO A 100 -11.95 47.23 -9.67
C PRO A 100 -11.61 46.56 -8.33
N SER A 101 -12.61 46.12 -7.56
CA SER A 101 -12.37 45.36 -6.32
C SER A 101 -11.61 44.07 -6.61
N TYR A 102 -12.00 43.36 -7.68
CA TYR A 102 -11.37 42.12 -8.10
C TYR A 102 -9.94 42.31 -8.63
N LYS A 103 -9.69 43.37 -9.41
CA LYS A 103 -8.33 43.76 -9.82
C LYS A 103 -7.44 44.10 -8.60
N ASN A 104 -8.03 44.49 -7.47
CA ASN A 104 -7.29 44.66 -6.22
C ASN A 104 -6.99 43.31 -5.54
N ALA A 105 -7.93 42.37 -5.52
CA ALA A 105 -7.72 41.00 -5.04
C ALA A 105 -6.60 40.27 -5.79
N GLN A 106 -6.55 40.44 -7.11
CA GLN A 106 -5.50 39.91 -7.99
C GLN A 106 -4.06 40.27 -7.57
N ARG A 107 -3.86 41.35 -6.80
CA ARG A 107 -2.53 41.77 -6.30
C ARG A 107 -1.99 40.90 -5.16
N TYR A 108 -2.86 40.10 -4.56
CA TYR A 108 -2.55 39.22 -3.44
C TYR A 108 -2.45 37.75 -3.89
N VAL A 109 -2.22 37.52 -5.17
CA VAL A 109 -2.11 36.18 -5.77
C VAL A 109 -0.64 35.94 -6.09
N PRO A 110 0.03 34.98 -5.43
CA PRO A 110 1.45 34.73 -5.66
C PRO A 110 1.72 34.13 -7.05
N HIS A 111 0.81 33.27 -7.53
CA HIS A 111 0.95 32.55 -8.80
C HIS A 111 -0.37 32.60 -9.59
N PRO A 112 -0.43 33.35 -10.70
CA PRO A 112 -1.60 33.38 -11.58
C PRO A 112 -1.93 31.99 -12.14
N THR A 113 -3.20 31.61 -12.15
CA THR A 113 -3.72 30.38 -12.79
C THR A 113 -4.33 30.69 -14.16
N ASP A 114 -4.73 29.66 -14.92
CA ASP A 114 -5.42 29.86 -16.22
C ASP A 114 -6.73 30.67 -16.08
N ASP A 115 -7.37 30.59 -14.91
CA ASP A 115 -8.57 31.36 -14.58
C ASP A 115 -8.30 32.78 -14.08
N TYR A 116 -7.05 33.24 -14.05
CA TYR A 116 -6.64 34.44 -13.30
C TYR A 116 -7.45 35.70 -13.63
N GLU A 117 -7.96 35.85 -14.85
CA GLU A 117 -8.78 37.01 -15.25
C GLU A 117 -10.26 36.92 -14.79
N LYS A 118 -10.72 35.74 -14.36
CA LYS A 118 -12.11 35.44 -13.98
C LYS A 118 -12.27 35.04 -12.51
N ALA A 119 -11.35 34.24 -11.95
CA ALA A 119 -11.33 33.86 -10.55
C ALA A 119 -9.89 33.74 -10.03
N VAL A 120 -9.65 34.00 -8.75
CA VAL A 120 -8.32 33.89 -8.13
C VAL A 120 -8.38 33.27 -6.76
N PHE A 121 -7.27 32.67 -6.32
CA PHE A 121 -7.07 32.23 -4.94
C PHE A 121 -6.12 33.20 -4.23
N VAL A 122 -6.58 33.83 -3.16
CA VAL A 122 -5.83 34.84 -2.38
C VAL A 122 -5.22 34.18 -1.15
N GLU A 123 -3.88 34.24 -1.04
CA GLU A 123 -3.11 33.63 0.05
C GLU A 123 -2.19 34.64 0.75
N PRO A 124 -2.04 34.56 2.09
CA PRO A 124 -3.01 34.06 3.08
C PRO A 124 -4.26 34.95 3.14
N PRO A 125 -5.45 34.47 3.59
CA PRO A 125 -5.71 33.23 4.34
C PRO A 125 -6.30 32.06 3.52
N GLY A 126 -6.30 32.13 2.19
CA GLY A 126 -6.85 31.06 1.33
C GLY A 126 -8.31 31.31 0.95
N ILE A 127 -8.55 32.33 0.13
CA ILE A 127 -9.90 32.78 -0.26
C ILE A 127 -10.06 32.70 -1.78
N VAL A 128 -11.06 31.94 -2.24
CA VAL A 128 -11.47 31.94 -3.65
C VAL A 128 -12.26 33.21 -3.91
N THR A 129 -11.83 34.01 -4.89
CA THR A 129 -12.39 35.34 -5.15
C THR A 129 -12.74 35.50 -6.62
N THR A 130 -13.93 36.05 -6.90
CA THR A 130 -14.35 36.52 -8.22
C THR A 130 -15.10 37.85 -8.10
N HIS A 131 -15.70 38.35 -9.18
CA HIS A 131 -16.61 39.49 -9.13
C HIS A 131 -17.92 39.23 -9.88
N TRP A 132 -18.94 39.94 -9.44
CA TRP A 132 -20.20 40.08 -10.14
C TRP A 132 -20.54 41.56 -10.25
N ASP A 133 -20.82 42.04 -11.46
CA ASP A 133 -21.38 43.36 -11.67
C ASP A 133 -22.38 43.35 -12.84
N ARG A 134 -23.11 44.45 -13.02
CA ARG A 134 -24.18 44.53 -14.03
C ARG A 134 -23.70 44.30 -15.47
N SER A 135 -22.42 44.49 -15.76
CA SER A 135 -21.89 44.24 -17.12
C SER A 135 -21.86 42.76 -17.49
N LEU A 136 -21.79 41.88 -16.48
CA LEU A 136 -21.72 40.43 -16.65
C LEU A 136 -23.09 39.76 -16.81
N ARG A 137 -24.20 40.47 -16.54
CA ARG A 137 -25.58 39.93 -16.69
C ARG A 137 -25.90 39.38 -18.08
N ARG A 138 -25.16 39.79 -19.12
CA ARG A 138 -25.37 39.35 -20.51
C ARG A 138 -24.45 38.20 -20.93
N ALA A 139 -23.43 37.89 -20.14
CA ALA A 139 -22.54 36.78 -20.43
C ALA A 139 -23.22 35.45 -20.07
N PRO A 140 -22.90 34.35 -20.77
CA PRO A 140 -23.47 33.04 -20.46
C PRO A 140 -23.15 32.64 -19.01
N ALA A 141 -24.19 32.24 -18.27
CA ALA A 141 -24.06 31.99 -16.83
C ALA A 141 -23.02 30.90 -16.50
N HIS A 142 -22.90 29.86 -17.32
CA HIS A 142 -21.93 28.78 -17.14
C HIS A 142 -20.48 29.27 -17.28
N GLU A 143 -20.18 30.12 -18.28
CA GLU A 143 -18.84 30.69 -18.49
C GLU A 143 -18.36 31.58 -17.33
N LEU A 144 -19.28 32.16 -16.57
CA LEU A 144 -18.98 33.02 -15.44
C LEU A 144 -18.69 32.21 -14.17
N ARG A 145 -19.45 31.12 -13.94
CA ARG A 145 -19.33 30.34 -12.70
C ARG A 145 -18.23 29.28 -12.74
N ILE A 146 -17.96 28.67 -13.90
CA ILE A 146 -16.98 27.58 -14.05
C ILE A 146 -15.60 27.91 -13.44
N PRO A 147 -14.98 29.07 -13.71
CA PRO A 147 -13.68 29.42 -13.11
C PRO A 147 -13.68 29.40 -11.57
N THR A 148 -14.72 29.96 -10.97
CA THR A 148 -14.88 30.02 -9.51
C THR A 148 -15.13 28.63 -8.93
N LEU A 149 -16.00 27.84 -9.58
CA LEU A 149 -16.28 26.46 -9.17
C LEU A 149 -15.03 25.60 -9.26
N ARG A 150 -14.27 25.69 -10.36
CA ARG A 150 -13.02 24.93 -10.54
C ARG A 150 -12.00 25.21 -9.44
N LEU A 151 -11.77 26.48 -9.11
CA LEU A 151 -10.89 26.84 -8.00
C LEU A 151 -11.44 26.37 -6.64
N ALA A 152 -12.75 26.52 -6.39
CA ALA A 152 -13.36 26.06 -5.15
C ALA A 152 -13.24 24.54 -4.98
N THR A 153 -13.58 23.77 -6.01
CA THR A 153 -13.48 22.31 -6.04
C THR A 153 -12.03 21.83 -5.87
N ARG A 154 -11.05 22.55 -6.44
CA ARG A 154 -9.62 22.26 -6.22
C ARG A 154 -9.23 22.38 -4.75
N GLU A 155 -9.63 23.45 -4.08
CA GLU A 155 -9.29 23.65 -2.66
C GLU A 155 -10.10 22.73 -1.74
N LEU A 156 -11.32 22.36 -2.12
CA LEU A 156 -12.09 21.31 -1.43
C LEU A 156 -11.44 19.94 -1.56
N LEU A 157 -10.86 19.60 -2.72
CA LEU A 157 -10.10 18.37 -2.89
C LEU A 157 -8.85 18.35 -2.00
N LYS A 158 -8.09 19.45 -1.98
CA LYS A 158 -6.92 19.60 -1.08
C LYS A 158 -7.28 19.49 0.39
N ALA A 159 -8.50 19.84 0.77
CA ALA A 159 -8.95 19.68 2.14
C ALA A 159 -8.90 18.22 2.61
N TYR A 160 -8.98 17.23 1.72
CA TYR A 160 -8.84 15.81 2.07
C TYR A 160 -7.39 15.31 2.14
N GLN A 161 -6.42 16.16 1.83
CA GLN A 161 -5.00 15.79 1.83
C GLN A 161 -4.51 15.65 3.29
N ALA A 162 -4.05 14.45 3.65
CA ALA A 162 -3.67 14.11 5.03
C ALA A 162 -2.20 14.40 5.37
N VAL A 163 -1.41 14.85 4.40
CA VAL A 163 0.05 14.95 4.47
C VAL A 163 0.53 16.24 3.82
N GLU A 164 1.67 16.77 4.24
CA GLU A 164 2.21 18.05 3.74
C GLU A 164 2.73 17.98 2.29
N THR A 165 2.95 16.78 1.74
CA THR A 165 3.42 16.59 0.37
C THR A 165 2.37 17.06 -0.64
N PRO A 166 2.68 18.02 -1.54
CA PRO A 166 1.71 18.56 -2.49
C PRO A 166 1.02 17.47 -3.31
N LEU A 167 -0.31 17.56 -3.44
CA LEU A 167 -1.07 16.67 -4.31
C LEU A 167 -0.63 16.84 -5.77
N GLU A 168 -0.70 15.74 -6.52
CA GLU A 168 -0.30 15.69 -7.91
C GLU A 168 -1.03 16.73 -8.78
N PRO A 169 -0.31 17.53 -9.59
CA PRO A 169 -0.91 18.61 -10.37
C PRO A 169 -2.00 18.17 -11.34
N TRP A 170 -1.88 16.98 -11.93
CA TRP A 170 -2.87 16.49 -12.89
C TRP A 170 -4.21 16.15 -12.20
N LEU A 171 -4.20 15.69 -10.95
CA LEU A 171 -5.43 15.51 -10.16
C LEU A 171 -6.04 16.86 -9.78
N LEU A 172 -5.20 17.81 -9.36
CA LEU A 172 -5.63 19.17 -9.02
C LEU A 172 -6.18 19.97 -10.22
N ALA A 173 -5.78 19.61 -11.44
CA ALA A 173 -6.32 20.17 -12.67
C ALA A 173 -7.54 19.38 -13.17
N GLY A 174 -7.41 18.06 -13.27
CA GLY A 174 -8.34 17.15 -13.91
C GLY A 174 -9.63 16.91 -13.14
N ILE A 175 -9.57 16.64 -11.82
CA ILE A 175 -10.78 16.37 -11.02
C ILE A 175 -11.70 17.60 -10.95
N PRO A 176 -11.21 18.79 -10.60
CA PRO A 176 -12.06 19.98 -10.57
C PRO A 176 -12.66 20.29 -11.93
N ALA A 177 -11.87 20.18 -13.00
CA ALA A 177 -12.35 20.40 -14.36
C ALA A 177 -13.42 19.36 -14.76
N PHE A 178 -13.19 18.08 -14.48
CA PHE A 178 -14.17 17.01 -14.72
C PHE A 178 -15.49 17.28 -14.01
N ILE A 179 -15.46 17.64 -12.73
CA ILE A 179 -16.69 17.85 -11.94
C ILE A 179 -17.47 19.05 -12.44
N VAL A 180 -16.82 20.19 -12.64
CA VAL A 180 -17.53 21.48 -12.75
C VAL A 180 -17.75 21.96 -14.18
N HIS A 181 -17.14 21.35 -15.20
CA HIS A 181 -17.40 21.75 -16.59
C HIS A 181 -18.77 21.28 -17.05
N HIS A 182 -19.56 22.22 -17.60
CA HIS A 182 -20.91 21.95 -18.06
C HIS A 182 -21.36 22.96 -19.12
N GLY A 183 -22.35 22.56 -19.92
CA GLY A 183 -22.93 23.38 -20.99
C GLY A 183 -23.99 24.38 -20.51
N PRO A 184 -24.54 25.21 -21.43
CA PRO A 184 -25.50 26.25 -21.11
C PRO A 184 -26.82 25.73 -20.49
N ASP A 185 -27.23 24.52 -20.86
CA ASP A 185 -28.50 23.92 -20.44
C ASP A 185 -28.38 23.02 -19.20
N ALA A 186 -27.19 22.94 -18.60
CA ALA A 186 -26.97 22.10 -17.43
C ALA A 186 -27.61 22.70 -16.17
N THR A 187 -28.02 21.82 -15.26
CA THR A 187 -28.52 22.16 -13.91
C THR A 187 -27.47 21.79 -12.84
N PRO A 188 -27.55 22.30 -11.60
CA PRO A 188 -26.64 21.91 -10.53
C PRO A 188 -26.55 20.39 -10.33
N GLU A 189 -27.67 19.67 -10.46
CA GLU A 189 -27.72 18.21 -10.32
C GLU A 189 -26.90 17.49 -11.41
N SER A 190 -26.64 18.15 -12.54
CA SER A 190 -25.82 17.60 -13.62
C SER A 190 -24.36 17.40 -13.17
N LEU A 191 -23.89 18.07 -12.11
CA LEU A 191 -22.54 17.87 -11.57
C LEU A 191 -22.35 16.51 -10.87
N ALA A 192 -23.42 15.81 -10.50
CA ALA A 192 -23.34 14.45 -9.96
C ALA A 192 -22.99 13.41 -11.06
N HIS A 193 -23.26 13.74 -12.32
CA HIS A 193 -22.94 12.93 -13.49
C HIS A 193 -22.34 13.81 -14.58
N PRO A 194 -21.08 14.28 -14.40
CA PRO A 194 -20.52 15.29 -15.29
C PRO A 194 -20.48 14.84 -16.74
N ALA A 195 -20.94 15.72 -17.62
CA ALA A 195 -20.82 15.54 -19.06
C ALA A 195 -19.35 15.75 -19.49
N PRO A 196 -18.91 15.15 -20.61
CA PRO A 196 -17.59 15.42 -21.14
C PRO A 196 -17.45 16.90 -21.53
N TRP A 197 -16.26 17.46 -21.32
CA TRP A 197 -16.00 18.85 -21.63
C TRP A 197 -15.96 19.09 -23.14
N GLU A 198 -17.10 19.47 -23.71
CA GLU A 198 -17.31 19.61 -25.15
C GLU A 198 -16.28 20.53 -25.84
N ALA A 199 -15.98 21.70 -25.24
CA ALA A 199 -14.98 22.61 -25.81
C ALA A 199 -13.56 22.03 -25.80
N ALA A 200 -13.21 21.19 -24.81
CA ALA A 200 -11.94 20.47 -24.79
C ALA A 200 -11.91 19.39 -25.87
N LEU A 201 -12.99 18.60 -26.00
CA LEU A 201 -13.13 17.61 -27.07
C LEU A 201 -12.98 18.24 -28.45
N GLU A 202 -13.64 19.37 -28.72
CA GLU A 202 -13.52 20.07 -30.02
C GLU A 202 -12.10 20.57 -30.31
N ARG A 203 -11.39 21.10 -29.30
CA ARG A 203 -9.99 21.51 -29.47
C ARG A 203 -9.08 20.33 -29.72
N LEU A 204 -9.29 19.22 -29.02
CA LEU A 204 -8.48 18.01 -29.15
C LEU A 204 -8.86 17.16 -30.38
N ARG A 205 -10.03 17.37 -30.99
CA ARG A 205 -10.53 16.65 -32.17
C ARG A 205 -9.49 16.56 -33.30
N ALA A 206 -8.85 17.69 -33.62
CA ALA A 206 -7.83 17.76 -34.68
C ALA A 206 -6.49 17.09 -34.30
N LEU A 207 -6.24 16.92 -33.00
CA LEU A 207 -5.07 16.21 -32.48
C LEU A 207 -5.30 14.70 -32.47
N VAL A 208 -6.47 14.26 -32.01
CA VAL A 208 -6.85 12.83 -31.92
C VAL A 208 -6.99 12.17 -33.30
N ALA A 209 -7.47 12.92 -34.29
CA ALA A 209 -7.72 12.41 -35.63
C ALA A 209 -6.47 12.19 -36.51
N ASN A 210 -5.29 12.68 -36.09
CA ASN A 210 -4.05 12.55 -36.85
C ASN A 210 -2.97 11.94 -35.95
N ASP A 211 -2.49 10.75 -36.31
CA ASP A 211 -1.48 9.98 -35.56
C ASP A 211 -0.21 10.81 -35.27
N GLU A 212 0.27 11.58 -36.24
CA GLU A 212 1.44 12.47 -36.09
C GLU A 212 1.16 13.61 -35.10
N HIS A 213 -0.07 14.14 -35.07
CA HIS A 213 -0.45 15.14 -34.08
C HIS A 213 -0.69 14.54 -32.69
N ARG A 214 -1.14 13.29 -32.60
CA ARG A 214 -1.28 12.58 -31.32
C ARG A 214 0.08 12.41 -30.66
N GLU A 215 1.04 11.83 -31.38
CA GLU A 215 2.40 11.61 -30.90
C GLU A 215 3.10 12.93 -30.52
N ARG A 216 2.71 14.03 -31.17
CA ARG A 216 3.30 15.35 -30.96
C ARG A 216 2.74 16.11 -29.76
N PHE A 217 1.46 15.97 -29.46
CA PHE A 217 0.75 16.91 -28.57
C PHE A 217 -0.02 16.26 -27.42
N LEU A 218 -0.34 14.97 -27.48
CA LEU A 218 -0.92 14.27 -26.34
C LEU A 218 0.20 13.79 -25.42
N ILE A 219 0.05 14.07 -24.12
CA ILE A 219 1.01 13.66 -23.10
C ILE A 219 0.68 12.21 -22.72
N PRO A 220 1.65 11.26 -22.76
CA PRO A 220 1.43 9.90 -22.26
C PRO A 220 0.95 9.92 -20.80
N LEU A 221 0.07 8.99 -20.41
CA LEU A 221 -0.55 9.01 -19.08
C LEU A 221 0.49 9.02 -17.95
N ALA A 222 1.55 8.20 -18.04
CA ALA A 222 2.61 8.17 -17.05
C ALA A 222 3.31 9.54 -16.90
N GLU A 223 3.64 10.18 -18.03
CA GLU A 223 4.26 11.51 -18.03
C GLU A 223 3.31 12.61 -17.56
N LEU A 224 2.01 12.47 -17.81
CA LEU A 224 0.98 13.40 -17.32
C LEU A 224 0.87 13.33 -15.80
N ILE A 225 0.90 12.11 -15.25
CA ILE A 225 0.81 11.85 -13.81
C ILE A 225 2.03 12.43 -13.08
N ASP A 226 3.22 12.11 -13.57
CA ASP A 226 4.48 12.52 -12.94
C ASP A 226 4.87 13.98 -13.29
N CYS A 227 4.02 14.69 -14.03
CA CYS A 227 4.29 16.06 -14.45
C CYS A 227 4.22 17.03 -13.25
N PRO A 228 5.28 17.82 -12.98
CA PRO A 228 5.30 18.77 -11.86
C PRO A 228 4.32 19.94 -11.99
N GLY A 229 3.75 20.15 -13.18
CA GLY A 229 2.72 21.15 -13.38
C GLY A 229 2.44 21.52 -14.84
N PRO A 230 1.48 22.41 -15.08
CA PRO A 230 1.06 22.79 -16.44
C PRO A 230 2.16 23.43 -17.29
N LYS A 231 3.16 24.07 -16.66
CA LYS A 231 4.28 24.69 -17.36
C LYS A 231 5.25 23.64 -17.88
N GLU A 232 5.59 22.67 -17.04
CA GLU A 232 6.44 21.53 -17.37
C GLU A 232 5.74 20.62 -18.40
N ALA A 233 4.40 20.53 -18.35
CA ALA A 233 3.60 19.84 -19.36
C ALA A 233 3.74 20.48 -20.75
N ALA A 234 3.74 21.82 -20.82
CA ALA A 234 4.01 22.54 -22.07
C ALA A 234 5.43 22.23 -22.60
N GLU A 235 6.42 22.08 -21.70
CA GLU A 235 7.79 21.70 -22.05
C GLU A 235 7.90 20.24 -22.52
N LEU A 236 7.12 19.32 -21.96
CA LEU A 236 7.03 17.93 -22.40
C LEU A 236 6.48 17.82 -23.82
N GLY A 237 5.41 18.54 -24.15
CA GLY A 237 4.91 18.60 -25.53
C GLY A 237 5.96 19.10 -26.54
N LEU A 238 6.80 20.06 -26.14
CA LEU A 238 7.91 20.53 -26.98
C LEU A 238 9.01 19.49 -27.15
N LYS A 239 9.31 18.71 -26.10
CA LYS A 239 10.28 17.62 -26.15
C LYS A 239 9.82 16.55 -27.14
N HIS A 240 8.56 16.14 -27.09
CA HIS A 240 7.98 15.16 -28.04
C HIS A 240 8.01 15.67 -29.47
N ALA A 241 7.60 16.92 -29.71
CA ALA A 241 7.66 17.53 -31.04
C ALA A 241 9.10 17.60 -31.63
N ARG A 242 10.12 17.82 -30.78
CA ARG A 242 11.53 17.82 -31.20
C ARG A 242 12.06 16.42 -31.48
N LEU A 243 11.70 15.43 -30.66
CA LEU A 243 12.13 14.04 -30.84
C LEU A 243 11.55 13.41 -32.11
N ALA A 244 10.38 13.89 -32.56
CA ALA A 244 9.73 13.46 -33.79
C ALA A 244 10.15 14.26 -35.06
N ASP A 245 11.10 15.21 -34.94
CA ASP A 245 11.61 16.05 -36.05
C ASP A 245 10.53 16.90 -36.78
N ILE A 246 9.55 17.44 -36.03
CA ILE A 246 8.41 18.15 -36.61
C ILE A 246 8.51 19.67 -36.39
N GLU A 247 8.56 20.47 -37.48
CA GLU A 247 8.58 21.96 -37.42
C GLU A 247 7.28 22.54 -36.82
N LEU A 248 7.40 23.40 -35.80
CA LEU A 248 6.27 24.09 -35.15
C LEU A 248 5.98 25.42 -35.86
N PRO A 249 4.77 25.66 -36.40
CA PRO A 249 4.41 26.92 -37.07
C PRO A 249 4.14 28.10 -36.10
N TYR A 250 4.17 27.87 -34.78
CA TYR A 250 3.88 28.86 -33.73
C TYR A 250 4.92 28.81 -32.60
N HIS A 251 5.00 29.88 -31.80
CA HIS A 251 5.89 29.92 -30.65
C HIS A 251 5.42 28.94 -29.55
N PRO A 252 6.33 28.33 -28.75
CA PRO A 252 5.99 27.37 -27.70
C PRO A 252 4.96 27.81 -26.66
N TYR A 253 4.86 29.13 -26.42
CA TYR A 253 3.91 29.74 -25.49
C TYR A 253 2.63 30.25 -26.17
N ASP A 254 2.53 30.13 -27.49
CA ASP A 254 1.33 30.45 -28.27
C ASP A 254 0.43 29.20 -28.43
N LEU A 255 0.94 28.02 -28.12
CA LEU A 255 0.13 26.82 -27.86
C LEU A 255 -0.29 26.84 -26.39
N PRO A 256 -1.57 26.61 -26.07
CA PRO A 256 -2.04 26.66 -24.70
C PRO A 256 -1.67 25.35 -23.98
N GLY A 257 -0.38 25.15 -23.72
CA GLY A 257 0.13 23.92 -23.09
C GLY A 257 -0.45 23.69 -21.69
N SER A 258 -0.80 24.76 -20.95
CA SER A 258 -1.52 24.64 -19.68
C SER A 258 -3.00 24.24 -19.85
N GLU A 259 -3.66 24.71 -20.91
CA GLU A 259 -5.04 24.32 -21.21
C GLU A 259 -5.08 22.86 -21.68
N ILE A 260 -4.17 22.42 -22.56
CA ILE A 260 -4.09 21.02 -23.00
C ILE A 260 -3.85 20.08 -21.81
N PHE A 261 -2.95 20.44 -20.89
CA PHE A 261 -2.72 19.65 -19.67
C PHE A 261 -4.01 19.45 -18.87
N THR A 262 -4.73 20.55 -18.58
CA THR A 262 -5.98 20.50 -17.79
C THR A 262 -7.09 19.77 -18.54
N GLU A 263 -7.21 19.99 -19.84
CA GLU A 263 -8.20 19.36 -20.71
C GLU A 263 -7.98 17.86 -20.83
N GLN A 264 -6.74 17.44 -21.07
CA GLN A 264 -6.37 16.04 -21.16
C GLN A 264 -6.55 15.34 -19.81
N ALA A 265 -6.13 15.97 -18.70
CA ALA A 265 -6.36 15.45 -17.36
C ALA A 265 -7.86 15.27 -17.05
N ALA A 266 -8.69 16.24 -17.40
CA ALA A 266 -10.15 16.15 -17.22
C ALA A 266 -10.78 15.01 -18.04
N LEU A 267 -10.31 14.81 -19.28
CA LEU A 267 -10.78 13.71 -20.12
C LEU A 267 -10.30 12.34 -19.65
N TRP A 268 -9.09 12.24 -19.10
CA TRP A 268 -8.63 11.02 -18.43
C TRP A 268 -9.48 10.70 -17.20
N VAL A 269 -9.76 11.68 -16.35
CA VAL A 269 -10.68 11.51 -15.21
C VAL A 269 -12.06 11.07 -15.69
N HIS A 270 -12.59 11.68 -16.75
CA HIS A 270 -13.84 11.24 -17.36
C HIS A 270 -13.76 9.79 -17.89
N PHE A 271 -12.66 9.41 -18.53
CA PHE A 271 -12.45 8.03 -19.00
C PHE A 271 -12.43 7.04 -17.82
N PHE A 272 -11.77 7.38 -16.71
CA PHE A 272 -11.78 6.49 -15.55
C PHE A 272 -13.17 6.32 -14.95
N HIS A 273 -13.97 7.39 -14.92
CA HIS A 273 -15.34 7.34 -14.37
C HIS A 273 -16.37 6.69 -15.31
N GLN A 274 -16.28 6.93 -16.62
CA GLN A 274 -17.34 6.57 -17.57
C GLN A 274 -16.87 5.71 -18.75
N GLY A 275 -15.57 5.67 -19.03
CA GLY A 275 -14.99 4.81 -20.06
C GLY A 275 -15.23 3.33 -19.74
N HIS A 276 -15.48 2.54 -20.77
CA HIS A 276 -15.82 1.11 -20.63
C HIS A 276 -16.93 0.84 -19.60
N ALA A 277 -18.01 1.64 -19.63
CA ALA A 277 -19.11 1.55 -18.68
C ALA A 277 -18.69 1.74 -17.20
N GLY A 278 -17.64 2.53 -16.95
CA GLY A 278 -17.14 2.85 -15.62
C GLY A 278 -16.29 1.76 -14.97
N ARG A 279 -15.75 0.82 -15.77
CA ARG A 279 -14.91 -0.29 -15.28
C ARG A 279 -13.72 0.16 -14.43
N HIS A 280 -13.20 1.37 -14.66
CA HIS A 280 -12.03 1.88 -13.95
C HIS A 280 -12.37 2.78 -12.74
N ARG A 281 -13.65 3.06 -12.48
CA ARG A 281 -14.08 4.11 -11.54
C ARG A 281 -13.62 3.85 -10.11
N GLU A 282 -13.88 2.65 -9.59
CA GLU A 282 -13.50 2.26 -8.22
C GLU A 282 -11.97 2.24 -8.04
N ASN A 283 -11.24 1.67 -9.00
CA ASN A 283 -9.78 1.65 -8.95
C ASN A 283 -9.19 3.06 -9.01
N PHE A 284 -9.75 3.94 -9.83
CA PHE A 284 -9.31 5.33 -9.87
C PHE A 284 -9.61 6.08 -8.57
N ARG A 285 -10.78 5.87 -7.95
CA ARG A 285 -11.11 6.43 -6.63
C ARG A 285 -10.10 5.97 -5.56
N ASN A 286 -9.74 4.68 -5.56
CA ASN A 286 -8.73 4.13 -4.66
C ASN A 286 -7.36 4.75 -4.88
N TYR A 287 -6.97 4.99 -6.14
CA TYR A 287 -5.71 5.67 -6.44
C TYR A 287 -5.74 7.12 -5.93
N VAL A 288 -6.83 7.87 -6.15
CA VAL A 288 -6.96 9.24 -5.62
C VAL A 288 -6.87 9.24 -4.09
N ALA A 289 -7.50 8.27 -3.42
CA ALA A 289 -7.39 8.11 -1.97
C ALA A 289 -5.92 7.93 -1.55
N LYS A 290 -5.16 7.05 -2.23
CA LYS A 290 -3.73 6.85 -1.98
C LYS A 290 -2.89 8.10 -2.26
N ALA A 291 -3.17 8.81 -3.35
CA ALA A 291 -2.48 10.06 -3.71
C ALA A 291 -2.67 11.16 -2.65
N LEU A 292 -3.87 11.25 -2.04
CA LEU A 292 -4.16 12.18 -0.93
C LEU A 292 -3.36 11.86 0.36
N HIS A 293 -2.77 10.66 0.46
CA HIS A 293 -1.85 10.23 1.54
C HIS A 293 -0.37 10.12 1.08
N ALA A 294 0.03 10.89 0.06
CA ALA A 294 1.39 10.90 -0.52
C ALA A 294 1.87 9.57 -1.14
N ASN A 295 0.95 8.67 -1.47
CA ASN A 295 1.25 7.45 -2.23
C ASN A 295 0.71 7.57 -3.67
N GLY A 296 1.11 8.66 -4.32
CA GLY A 296 0.75 9.03 -5.67
C GLY A 296 1.84 8.73 -6.70
N GLY A 297 1.56 8.95 -7.98
CA GLY A 297 2.47 8.76 -9.10
C GLY A 297 2.07 7.65 -10.07
N SER A 298 2.83 7.53 -11.16
CA SER A 298 2.54 6.61 -12.26
C SER A 298 2.56 5.13 -11.82
N GLU A 299 3.50 4.74 -10.97
CA GLU A 299 3.60 3.37 -10.44
C GLU A 299 2.43 3.03 -9.49
N PRO A 300 2.07 3.82 -8.47
CA PRO A 300 0.87 3.57 -7.68
C PRO A 300 -0.43 3.52 -8.49
N MET A 301 -0.55 4.33 -9.56
CA MET A 301 -1.69 4.29 -10.48
C MET A 301 -1.73 2.97 -11.26
N MET A 302 -0.61 2.56 -11.85
CA MET A 302 -0.45 1.29 -12.57
C MET A 302 -0.83 0.10 -11.68
N LEU A 303 -0.28 0.06 -10.47
CA LEU A 303 -0.59 -0.97 -9.48
C LEU A 303 -2.08 -0.97 -9.17
N THR A 304 -2.66 0.19 -8.84
CA THR A 304 -4.06 0.29 -8.42
C THR A 304 -5.04 -0.17 -9.51
N LEU A 305 -4.72 0.11 -10.77
CA LEU A 305 -5.50 -0.32 -11.93
C LEU A 305 -5.26 -1.79 -12.33
N GLY A 306 -4.23 -2.45 -11.81
CA GLY A 306 -3.88 -3.84 -12.15
C GLY A 306 -3.29 -3.99 -13.55
N LEU A 307 -2.52 -3.01 -14.00
CA LEU A 307 -1.91 -2.98 -15.33
C LEU A 307 -0.44 -3.40 -15.28
N GLY A 308 0.06 -4.02 -16.35
CA GLY A 308 1.49 -4.27 -16.50
C GLY A 308 2.26 -2.99 -16.86
N LYS A 309 1.63 -2.11 -17.65
CA LYS A 309 2.11 -0.78 -18.04
C LYS A 309 0.94 0.18 -18.24
N LEU A 310 1.14 1.49 -18.00
CA LEU A 310 0.07 2.49 -18.16
C LEU A 310 -0.31 2.73 -19.63
N GLU A 311 0.63 2.53 -20.56
CA GLU A 311 0.44 2.67 -22.01
C GLU A 311 -0.62 1.70 -22.56
N GLU A 312 -0.95 0.64 -21.83
CA GLU A 312 -2.07 -0.24 -22.15
C GLU A 312 -3.40 0.52 -22.24
N LEU A 313 -3.56 1.61 -21.48
CA LEU A 313 -4.78 2.43 -21.49
C LEU A 313 -4.88 3.43 -22.64
N ASP A 314 -3.80 3.70 -23.36
CA ASP A 314 -3.79 4.74 -24.40
C ASP A 314 -4.78 4.41 -25.53
N THR A 315 -4.80 3.14 -25.97
CA THR A 315 -5.73 2.70 -27.04
C THR A 315 -7.21 2.77 -26.59
N PRO A 316 -7.60 2.20 -25.43
CA PRO A 316 -8.92 2.41 -24.82
C PRO A 316 -9.33 3.87 -24.70
N PHE A 317 -8.43 4.73 -24.22
CA PHE A 317 -8.67 6.14 -23.99
C PHE A 317 -8.92 6.88 -25.31
N LEU A 318 -8.09 6.64 -26.33
CA LEU A 318 -8.27 7.22 -27.66
C LEU A 318 -9.59 6.77 -28.30
N ALA A 319 -9.99 5.52 -28.14
CA ALA A 319 -11.28 5.04 -28.62
C ALA A 319 -12.46 5.65 -27.85
N HIS A 320 -12.34 5.84 -26.55
CA HIS A 320 -13.32 6.57 -25.74
C HIS A 320 -13.45 8.02 -26.21
N MET A 321 -12.34 8.72 -26.45
CA MET A 321 -12.38 10.08 -27.02
C MET A 321 -13.02 10.11 -28.42
N ASN A 322 -12.68 9.16 -29.30
CA ASN A 322 -13.29 9.05 -30.62
C ASN A 322 -14.80 8.81 -30.56
N MET A 323 -15.27 7.98 -29.61
CA MET A 323 -16.69 7.77 -29.35
C MET A 323 -17.38 9.06 -28.91
N LEU A 324 -16.79 9.81 -27.97
CA LEU A 324 -17.33 11.09 -27.52
C LEU A 324 -17.40 12.13 -28.64
N LEU A 325 -16.51 12.05 -29.63
CA LEU A 325 -16.48 12.90 -30.83
C LEU A 325 -17.43 12.45 -31.96
N GLY A 326 -18.20 11.36 -31.75
CA GLY A 326 -19.15 10.83 -32.73
C GLY A 326 -18.52 9.99 -33.86
N GLY A 327 -17.30 9.47 -33.66
CA GLY A 327 -16.62 8.55 -34.58
C GLY A 327 -17.21 7.13 -34.56
N ASN A 328 -16.96 6.35 -35.62
CA ASN A 328 -17.35 4.94 -35.66
C ASN A 328 -16.56 4.13 -34.61
N LEU A 329 -17.26 3.34 -33.80
CA LEU A 329 -16.66 2.39 -32.86
C LEU A 329 -15.70 1.43 -33.59
N ILE A 330 -14.40 1.60 -33.37
CA ILE A 330 -13.41 0.58 -33.71
C ILE A 330 -13.53 -0.48 -32.61
N ALA A 331 -13.72 -1.75 -32.97
CA ALA A 331 -13.71 -2.85 -32.02
C ALA A 331 -12.35 -2.86 -31.30
N LEU A 332 -12.37 -2.55 -30.01
CA LEU A 332 -11.17 -2.53 -29.19
C LEU A 332 -10.71 -3.96 -28.89
N PRO A 333 -9.39 -4.22 -28.83
CA PRO A 333 -8.90 -5.42 -28.17
C PRO A 333 -9.38 -5.39 -26.71
N GLU A 334 -9.98 -6.50 -26.27
CA GLU A 334 -10.40 -6.67 -24.89
C GLU A 334 -9.14 -6.67 -24.02
N ILE A 335 -8.87 -5.56 -23.32
CA ILE A 335 -7.86 -5.58 -22.27
C ILE A 335 -8.46 -6.40 -21.14
N GLU A 336 -8.00 -7.64 -21.04
CA GLU A 336 -8.07 -8.40 -19.80
C GLU A 336 -7.24 -7.62 -18.77
N LEU A 337 -7.87 -6.66 -18.08
CA LEU A 337 -7.35 -6.22 -16.79
C LEU A 337 -7.14 -7.52 -16.03
N ALA A 338 -5.89 -7.76 -15.58
CA ALA A 338 -5.63 -8.86 -14.67
C ALA A 338 -6.73 -8.75 -13.61
N PRO A 339 -7.60 -9.76 -13.45
CA PRO A 339 -8.64 -9.69 -12.45
C PRO A 339 -7.92 -9.42 -11.15
N ARG A 340 -7.99 -8.18 -10.65
CA ARG A 340 -7.60 -7.95 -9.27
C ARG A 340 -8.62 -8.74 -8.50
N ALA A 341 -8.10 -9.80 -7.93
CA ALA A 341 -8.67 -10.55 -6.85
C ALA A 341 -9.70 -9.70 -6.08
N GLU A 342 -10.98 -9.82 -6.45
CA GLU A 342 -12.02 -10.03 -5.44
C GLU A 342 -11.69 -11.37 -4.76
N VAL A 343 -10.52 -11.46 -4.15
CA VAL A 343 -10.21 -12.50 -3.21
C VAL A 343 -10.25 -11.78 -1.88
N HIS A 344 -11.48 -11.42 -1.48
CA HIS A 344 -11.84 -11.75 -0.11
C HIS A 344 -11.37 -13.18 0.08
N HIS A 345 -10.51 -13.40 1.07
CA HIS A 345 -9.89 -14.70 1.28
C HIS A 345 -10.97 -15.75 1.55
N ALA A 346 -11.47 -16.34 0.46
CA ALA A 346 -12.64 -17.19 0.48
C ALA A 346 -12.33 -18.43 1.31
N GLY A 347 -13.30 -18.87 2.12
CA GLY A 347 -13.14 -20.01 3.00
C GLY A 347 -12.42 -19.73 4.32
N ILE A 348 -12.01 -18.48 4.64
CA ILE A 348 -11.60 -18.13 6.01
C ILE A 348 -12.78 -18.24 6.97
N LEU A 349 -13.95 -17.75 6.56
CA LEU A 349 -15.18 -17.88 7.32
C LEU A 349 -16.00 -19.06 6.79
N PRO A 350 -16.65 -19.83 7.68
CA PRO A 350 -17.49 -20.94 7.25
C PRO A 350 -18.72 -20.45 6.46
N GLU A 351 -19.02 -21.12 5.34
CA GLU A 351 -20.15 -20.78 4.48
C GLU A 351 -21.51 -21.11 5.10
N THR A 352 -21.53 -22.09 6.00
CA THR A 352 -22.75 -22.54 6.71
C THR A 352 -22.52 -22.50 8.20
N TRP A 353 -23.47 -21.91 8.92
CA TRP A 353 -23.39 -21.71 10.35
C TRP A 353 -24.27 -22.72 11.09
N SER A 354 -23.72 -23.34 12.13
CA SER A 354 -24.51 -24.04 13.14
C SER A 354 -25.25 -23.02 14.05
N LEU A 355 -26.10 -23.51 14.96
CA LEU A 355 -26.72 -22.71 16.04
C LEU A 355 -25.69 -21.82 16.75
N ASP A 356 -24.61 -22.43 17.23
CA ASP A 356 -23.56 -21.73 17.94
C ASP A 356 -22.78 -20.84 16.99
N GLY A 357 -22.64 -21.25 15.74
CA GLY A 357 -22.07 -20.44 14.68
C GLY A 357 -22.73 -19.07 14.50
N LEU A 358 -24.05 -19.01 14.34
CA LEU A 358 -24.78 -17.74 14.19
C LEU A 358 -24.64 -16.84 15.43
N ARG A 359 -24.62 -17.42 16.63
CA ARG A 359 -24.38 -16.67 17.87
C ARG A 359 -22.95 -16.16 17.95
N ILE A 360 -21.97 -16.98 17.56
CA ILE A 360 -20.55 -16.63 17.51
C ILE A 360 -20.34 -15.46 16.54
N ALA A 361 -20.96 -15.49 15.35
CA ALA A 361 -20.89 -14.41 14.38
C ALA A 361 -21.47 -13.09 14.92
N ALA A 362 -22.66 -13.12 15.53
CA ALA A 362 -23.26 -11.95 16.15
C ALA A 362 -22.42 -11.42 17.34
N LEU A 363 -21.91 -12.32 18.20
CA LEU A 363 -21.02 -11.95 19.30
C LEU A 363 -19.72 -11.33 18.78
N ALA A 364 -19.18 -11.80 17.65
CA ALA A 364 -17.98 -11.23 17.04
C ALA A 364 -18.21 -9.78 16.58
N ARG A 365 -19.37 -9.48 15.99
CA ARG A 365 -19.78 -8.09 15.68
C ARG A 365 -19.86 -7.25 16.95
N ALA A 366 -20.48 -7.79 18.00
CA ALA A 366 -20.62 -7.13 19.28
C ALA A 366 -19.26 -6.82 19.94
N ILE A 367 -18.30 -7.74 19.87
CA ILE A 367 -16.91 -7.57 20.34
C ILE A 367 -16.24 -6.39 19.65
N ASN A 368 -16.45 -6.23 18.34
CA ASN A 368 -15.94 -5.11 17.55
C ASN A 368 -16.72 -3.79 17.76
N GLY A 369 -17.71 -3.77 18.65
CA GLY A 369 -18.51 -2.59 18.97
C GLY A 369 -19.84 -2.49 18.23
N ASP A 370 -20.09 -3.32 17.21
CA ASP A 370 -21.30 -3.28 16.38
C ASP A 370 -22.45 -4.06 17.04
N LEU A 371 -22.92 -3.55 18.17
CA LEU A 371 -24.06 -4.11 18.89
C LEU A 371 -25.35 -4.03 18.05
N GLU A 372 -25.54 -2.95 17.30
CA GLU A 372 -26.66 -2.73 16.38
C GLU A 372 -26.74 -3.85 15.33
N GLY A 373 -25.64 -4.07 14.60
CA GLY A 373 -25.57 -5.11 13.57
C GLY A 373 -25.70 -6.51 14.14
N ALA A 374 -25.10 -6.78 15.31
CA ALA A 374 -25.26 -8.05 16.00
C ALA A 374 -26.73 -8.37 16.35
N ILE A 375 -27.48 -7.36 16.86
CA ILE A 375 -28.91 -7.50 17.18
C ILE A 375 -29.72 -7.77 15.91
N MET A 376 -29.47 -7.02 14.84
CA MET A 376 -30.17 -7.16 13.56
C MET A 376 -29.93 -8.55 12.93
N GLU A 377 -28.71 -9.05 13.01
CA GLU A 377 -28.35 -10.38 12.49
C GLU A 377 -29.07 -11.50 13.26
N LEU A 378 -29.11 -11.42 14.59
CA LEU A 378 -29.86 -12.37 15.42
C LEU A 378 -31.37 -12.27 15.20
N GLU A 379 -31.90 -11.06 15.00
CA GLU A 379 -33.31 -10.85 14.68
C GLU A 379 -33.68 -11.58 13.40
N LYS A 380 -32.93 -11.31 12.32
CA LYS A 380 -33.11 -11.95 11.02
C LYS A 380 -33.03 -13.47 11.15
N ALA A 381 -31.98 -14.00 11.77
CA ALA A 381 -31.81 -15.43 11.98
C ALA A 381 -32.96 -16.06 12.79
N SER A 382 -33.49 -15.34 13.80
CA SER A 382 -34.60 -15.83 14.61
C SER A 382 -35.94 -15.87 13.86
N LEU A 383 -36.13 -14.97 12.88
CA LEU A 383 -37.31 -14.93 12.01
C LEU A 383 -37.27 -16.03 10.95
N GLU A 384 -36.09 -16.34 10.44
CA GLU A 384 -35.86 -17.37 9.41
C GLU A 384 -35.83 -18.79 10.00
N SER A 385 -35.55 -18.94 11.29
CA SER A 385 -35.48 -20.24 11.96
C SER A 385 -36.87 -20.88 12.21
N THR A 386 -37.02 -22.11 11.73
CA THR A 386 -38.18 -22.97 12.02
C THR A 386 -37.98 -23.89 13.24
N ASP A 387 -36.77 -23.94 13.80
CA ASP A 387 -36.41 -24.79 14.94
C ASP A 387 -36.66 -24.03 16.27
N PRO A 388 -37.59 -24.49 17.14
CA PRO A 388 -37.94 -23.75 18.35
C PRO A 388 -36.81 -23.60 19.39
N PRO A 389 -36.03 -24.65 19.73
CA PRO A 389 -34.79 -24.49 20.49
C PRO A 389 -33.80 -23.47 19.91
N LEU A 390 -33.57 -23.52 18.58
CA LEU A 390 -32.67 -22.59 17.89
C LEU A 390 -33.16 -21.15 18.02
N ARG A 391 -34.44 -20.92 17.72
CA ARG A 391 -35.08 -19.62 17.82
C ARG A 391 -35.06 -19.07 19.24
N ARG A 392 -35.32 -19.90 20.26
CA ARG A 392 -35.30 -19.47 21.67
C ARG A 392 -33.96 -18.84 22.05
N GLY A 393 -32.85 -19.55 21.85
CA GLY A 393 -31.59 -19.00 22.34
C GLY A 393 -30.97 -17.93 21.42
N LEU A 394 -31.40 -17.81 20.16
CA LEU A 394 -31.11 -16.59 19.36
C LEU A 394 -31.79 -15.36 19.99
N LEU A 395 -33.07 -15.48 20.37
CA LEU A 395 -33.82 -14.41 21.05
C LEU A 395 -33.23 -14.06 22.42
N GLU A 396 -32.74 -15.06 23.18
CA GLU A 396 -32.07 -14.81 24.47
C GLU A 396 -30.76 -14.03 24.30
N GLU A 397 -29.95 -14.35 23.29
CA GLU A 397 -28.72 -13.59 22.99
C GLU A 397 -29.05 -12.19 22.47
N GLN A 398 -30.06 -12.06 21.60
CA GLN A 398 -30.55 -10.78 21.11
C GLN A 398 -30.99 -9.88 22.27
N ALA A 399 -31.74 -10.43 23.24
CA ALA A 399 -32.18 -9.69 24.42
C ALA A 399 -31.01 -9.20 25.27
N ARG A 400 -29.96 -10.02 25.46
CA ARG A 400 -28.73 -9.60 26.15
C ARG A 400 -28.03 -8.44 25.44
N LEU A 401 -27.86 -8.52 24.13
CA LEU A 401 -27.23 -7.46 23.33
C LEU A 401 -28.06 -6.17 23.32
N MET A 402 -29.39 -6.24 23.29
CA MET A 402 -30.27 -5.07 23.42
C MET A 402 -30.10 -4.37 24.78
N GLN A 403 -29.95 -5.13 25.88
CA GLN A 403 -29.67 -4.54 27.19
C GLN A 403 -28.28 -3.88 27.23
N ALA A 404 -27.28 -4.51 26.62
CA ALA A 404 -25.94 -3.95 26.48
C ALA A 404 -25.94 -2.64 25.66
N GLN A 405 -26.64 -2.61 24.54
CA GLN A 405 -26.82 -1.43 23.69
C GLN A 405 -27.49 -0.29 24.47
N ASN A 406 -28.58 -0.58 25.18
CA ASN A 406 -29.30 0.39 26.00
C ASN A 406 -28.41 0.97 27.10
N MET A 407 -27.62 0.13 27.77
CA MET A 407 -26.67 0.55 28.79
C MET A 407 -25.57 1.45 28.21
N ARG A 408 -25.02 1.11 27.03
CA ARG A 408 -24.05 1.94 26.30
C ARG A 408 -24.63 3.32 25.99
N ARG A 409 -25.83 3.38 25.39
CA ARG A 409 -26.48 4.65 25.02
C ARG A 409 -26.78 5.52 26.25
N LYS A 410 -27.25 4.94 27.36
CA LYS A 410 -27.45 5.67 28.64
C LYS A 410 -26.15 6.24 29.20
N PHE A 411 -25.06 5.48 29.13
CA PHE A 411 -23.76 5.97 29.55
C PHE A 411 -23.24 7.12 28.69
N ILE A 412 -23.31 6.98 27.36
CA ILE A 412 -22.94 8.06 26.43
C ILE A 412 -23.76 9.33 26.70
N ALA A 413 -25.08 9.21 26.88
CA ALA A 413 -25.92 10.35 27.22
C ALA A 413 -25.47 11.03 28.52
N SER A 414 -25.07 10.25 29.54
CA SER A 414 -24.55 10.80 30.80
C SER A 414 -23.19 11.52 30.67
N LEU A 415 -22.41 11.23 29.62
CA LEU A 415 -21.14 11.89 29.37
C LEU A 415 -21.34 13.32 28.84
N LEU A 416 -22.43 13.59 28.11
CA LEU A 416 -22.72 14.93 27.55
C LEU A 416 -22.90 16.00 28.64
N ASP A 417 -23.55 15.61 29.75
CA ASP A 417 -23.87 16.51 30.86
C ASP A 417 -22.84 16.45 32.00
N SER A 418 -21.71 15.75 31.82
CA SER A 418 -20.71 15.56 32.88
C SER A 418 -19.30 15.94 32.44
N SER A 419 -18.43 16.22 33.42
CA SER A 419 -17.00 16.45 33.17
C SER A 419 -16.21 15.14 33.00
N ARG A 420 -16.89 14.00 32.81
CA ARG A 420 -16.26 12.69 32.69
C ARG A 420 -15.72 12.48 31.29
N LYS A 421 -14.71 11.62 31.19
CA LYS A 421 -14.03 11.28 29.94
C LYS A 421 -14.29 9.83 29.58
N LEU A 422 -14.46 9.57 28.30
CA LEU A 422 -14.45 8.25 27.70
C LEU A 422 -12.99 7.78 27.58
N ARG A 423 -12.70 6.56 27.98
CA ARG A 423 -11.40 5.91 27.84
C ARG A 423 -11.47 4.95 26.66
N LEU A 424 -10.67 5.21 25.64
CA LEU A 424 -10.57 4.42 24.43
C LEU A 424 -9.26 3.64 24.41
N THR A 425 -9.28 2.42 23.87
CA THR A 425 -8.07 1.62 23.62
C THR A 425 -7.65 1.77 22.17
N ARG A 426 -6.38 2.10 21.92
CA ARG A 426 -5.79 2.12 20.57
C ARG A 426 -4.43 1.42 20.61
N GLY A 427 -4.36 0.22 20.05
CA GLY A 427 -3.20 -0.66 20.23
C GLY A 427 -2.94 -0.91 21.72
N GLU A 428 -1.71 -0.65 22.16
CA GLU A 428 -1.31 -0.79 23.56
C GLU A 428 -1.65 0.44 24.44
N GLU A 429 -2.08 1.55 23.84
CA GLU A 429 -2.34 2.79 24.56
C GLU A 429 -3.82 2.96 24.95
N SER A 430 -4.05 3.54 26.12
CA SER A 430 -5.39 3.99 26.53
C SER A 430 -5.44 5.51 26.58
N VAL A 431 -6.38 6.09 25.84
CA VAL A 431 -6.53 7.54 25.79
C VAL A 431 -7.88 8.01 26.36
N SER A 432 -7.87 9.16 27.02
CA SER A 432 -9.05 9.73 27.67
C SER A 432 -9.56 10.96 26.92
N VAL A 433 -10.72 10.83 26.28
CA VAL A 433 -11.37 11.87 25.46
C VAL A 433 -12.63 12.40 26.12
N ALA A 434 -12.92 13.69 25.98
CA ALA A 434 -14.14 14.30 26.51
C ALA A 434 -15.18 14.36 25.40
N LEU A 435 -16.41 13.93 25.66
CA LEU A 435 -17.49 13.98 24.68
C LEU A 435 -18.02 15.43 24.56
N GLU A 436 -18.18 15.91 23.33
CA GLU A 436 -18.77 17.22 23.02
C GLU A 436 -20.24 17.09 22.65
N ARG A 437 -20.54 16.22 21.69
CA ARG A 437 -21.90 15.94 21.22
C ARG A 437 -22.04 14.49 20.75
N PHE A 438 -23.26 14.01 20.68
CA PHE A 438 -23.63 12.71 20.11
C PHE A 438 -24.83 12.92 19.18
N SER A 439 -24.65 12.70 17.88
CA SER A 439 -25.71 12.84 16.86
C SER A 439 -25.48 11.86 15.72
N ASP A 440 -26.56 11.38 15.10
CA ASP A 440 -26.53 10.46 13.96
C ASP A 440 -25.68 9.20 14.22
N ASP A 441 -25.75 8.68 15.45
CA ASP A 441 -24.95 7.54 15.92
C ASP A 441 -23.42 7.76 15.84
N VAL A 442 -22.96 9.02 15.82
CA VAL A 442 -21.55 9.41 15.88
C VAL A 442 -21.25 10.20 17.16
N LEU A 443 -20.20 9.78 17.88
CA LEU A 443 -19.63 10.46 19.03
C LEU A 443 -18.64 11.53 18.55
N TYR A 444 -18.81 12.78 18.95
CA TYR A 444 -17.88 13.86 18.64
C TYR A 444 -17.17 14.29 19.91
N PHE A 445 -15.84 14.35 19.87
CA PHE A 445 -15.00 14.63 21.02
C PHE A 445 -14.51 16.07 21.02
N LYS A 446 -14.34 16.64 22.21
CA LYS A 446 -13.73 17.96 22.38
C LYS A 446 -12.27 17.92 21.93
N PRO A 447 -11.75 18.99 21.30
CA PRO A 447 -10.34 19.11 20.96
C PRO A 447 -9.44 18.82 22.17
N GLY A 448 -8.48 17.92 22.01
CA GLY A 448 -7.70 17.36 23.10
C GLY A 448 -6.26 17.01 22.71
N ARG A 449 -5.63 16.15 23.51
CA ARG A 449 -4.28 15.61 23.22
C ARG A 449 -4.28 14.51 22.16
N THR A 450 -5.43 14.21 21.57
CA THR A 450 -5.61 13.17 20.56
C THR A 450 -6.17 13.78 19.30
N ASP A 451 -5.76 13.25 18.16
CA ASP A 451 -6.29 13.61 16.84
C ASP A 451 -7.64 12.93 16.54
N LEU A 452 -8.27 12.31 17.55
CA LEU A 452 -9.57 11.67 17.42
C LEU A 452 -10.70 12.69 17.63
N GLU A 453 -11.28 13.17 16.54
CA GLU A 453 -12.38 14.14 16.57
C GLU A 453 -13.75 13.47 16.64
N GLN A 454 -13.92 12.31 16.01
CA GLN A 454 -15.19 11.56 16.01
C GLN A 454 -15.02 10.04 16.02
N LEU A 455 -16.07 9.33 16.45
CA LEU A 455 -16.14 7.87 16.46
C LEU A 455 -17.59 7.40 16.29
N PRO A 456 -17.92 6.61 15.25
CA PRO A 456 -19.22 5.94 15.17
C PRO A 456 -19.49 5.09 16.41
N ILE A 457 -20.69 5.13 16.97
CA ILE A 457 -21.04 4.38 18.20
C ILE A 457 -20.90 2.87 17.99
N GLY A 458 -21.10 2.38 16.76
CA GLY A 458 -20.88 0.99 16.36
C GLY A 458 -19.41 0.57 16.31
N GLN A 459 -18.46 1.50 16.46
CA GLN A 459 -17.03 1.21 16.61
C GLN A 459 -16.57 1.35 18.08
N LEU A 460 -17.48 1.68 19.00
CA LEU A 460 -17.15 1.78 20.42
C LEU A 460 -17.18 0.38 21.07
N ALA A 461 -15.99 -0.17 21.28
CA ALA A 461 -15.80 -1.50 21.85
C ALA A 461 -16.43 -1.65 23.25
N PRO A 462 -17.02 -2.82 23.58
CA PRO A 462 -17.59 -3.10 24.90
C PRO A 462 -16.62 -2.82 26.08
N GLY A 463 -15.34 -3.14 25.91
CA GLY A 463 -14.32 -2.93 26.93
C GLY A 463 -14.11 -1.46 27.28
N ASP A 464 -14.11 -0.58 26.27
CA ASP A 464 -13.96 0.86 26.45
C ASP A 464 -15.14 1.46 27.20
N VAL A 465 -16.36 0.99 26.90
CA VAL A 465 -17.58 1.37 27.62
C VAL A 465 -17.46 1.02 29.11
N VAL A 466 -17.17 -0.24 29.44
CA VAL A 466 -17.10 -0.71 30.84
C VAL A 466 -15.95 -0.05 31.59
N ARG A 467 -14.78 0.09 30.96
CA ARG A 467 -13.61 0.73 31.57
C ARG A 467 -13.89 2.19 31.90
N SER A 468 -14.68 2.87 31.07
CA SER A 468 -15.05 4.27 31.26
C SER A 468 -16.11 4.46 32.35
N MET A 469 -17.06 3.53 32.48
CA MET A 469 -18.05 3.53 33.56
C MET A 469 -17.40 3.32 34.95
N GLY A 470 -16.38 2.47 35.03
CA GLY A 470 -15.72 2.11 36.28
C GLY A 470 -16.71 1.52 37.30
N ASN A 471 -16.57 1.92 38.58
CA ASN A 471 -17.44 1.42 39.66
C ASN A 471 -18.89 1.94 39.59
N ARG A 472 -19.22 2.83 38.63
CA ARG A 472 -20.56 3.42 38.46
C ARG A 472 -21.39 2.76 37.37
N ALA A 473 -20.97 1.60 36.88
CA ALA A 473 -21.70 0.89 35.83
C ALA A 473 -23.19 0.65 36.20
N GLY A 474 -23.49 0.39 37.48
CA GLY A 474 -24.86 0.22 37.98
C GLY A 474 -25.76 1.46 37.87
N GLU A 475 -25.22 2.66 37.62
CA GLU A 475 -26.02 3.87 37.37
C GLU A 475 -26.63 3.88 35.95
N HIS A 476 -26.11 3.06 35.03
CA HIS A 476 -26.47 3.09 33.60
C HIS A 476 -27.23 1.83 33.13
N GLY A 477 -27.28 0.79 33.94
CA GLY A 477 -27.99 -0.46 33.63
C GLY A 477 -27.86 -1.51 34.74
N PRO A 478 -28.51 -2.67 34.60
CA PRO A 478 -28.38 -3.78 35.54
C PRO A 478 -26.91 -4.22 35.67
N GLY A 479 -26.48 -4.58 36.89
CA GLY A 479 -25.09 -4.95 37.17
C GLY A 479 -24.57 -6.12 36.33
N TRP A 480 -25.44 -7.08 35.99
CA TRP A 480 -25.08 -8.21 35.14
C TRP A 480 -24.73 -7.80 33.70
N VAL A 481 -25.31 -6.71 33.17
CA VAL A 481 -25.02 -6.22 31.81
C VAL A 481 -23.59 -5.67 31.73
N ALA A 482 -23.12 -5.02 32.81
CA ALA A 482 -21.73 -4.57 32.91
C ALA A 482 -20.75 -5.75 32.95
N ALA A 483 -21.11 -6.82 33.66
CA ALA A 483 -20.33 -8.06 33.69
C ALA A 483 -20.32 -8.75 32.31
N TYR A 484 -21.45 -8.76 31.60
CA TYR A 484 -21.54 -9.29 30.24
C TYR A 484 -20.69 -8.49 29.23
N LEU A 485 -20.74 -7.15 29.26
CA LEU A 485 -19.86 -6.30 28.43
C LEU A 485 -18.38 -6.50 28.77
N ALA A 486 -18.05 -6.73 30.05
CA ALA A 486 -16.68 -7.07 30.46
C ALA A 486 -16.24 -8.45 29.94
N LEU A 487 -17.16 -9.41 29.96
CA LEU A 487 -16.94 -10.77 29.44
C LEU A 487 -16.71 -10.74 27.92
N LEU A 488 -17.48 -9.94 27.17
CA LEU A 488 -17.25 -9.69 25.73
C LEU A 488 -15.86 -9.11 25.42
N ASN A 489 -15.20 -8.48 26.40
CA ASN A 489 -13.85 -7.96 26.23
C ASN A 489 -12.78 -8.89 26.82
N GLN A 490 -13.14 -10.11 27.22
CA GLN A 490 -12.26 -11.03 27.96
C GLN A 490 -11.58 -10.38 29.18
N ASP A 491 -12.23 -9.40 29.84
CA ASP A 491 -11.70 -8.83 31.08
C ASP A 491 -11.80 -9.89 32.17
N GLU A 492 -10.67 -10.49 32.58
CA GLU A 492 -10.60 -11.52 33.62
C GLU A 492 -11.26 -11.10 34.94
N ARG A 493 -11.45 -9.79 35.15
CA ARG A 493 -12.08 -9.24 36.35
C ARG A 493 -13.60 -9.17 36.25
N TRP A 494 -14.22 -9.67 35.17
CA TRP A 494 -15.67 -9.63 34.96
C TRP A 494 -16.44 -10.24 36.13
N ASP A 495 -15.96 -11.37 36.69
CA ASP A 495 -16.63 -12.07 37.80
C ASP A 495 -16.65 -11.23 39.08
N ARG A 496 -15.62 -10.40 39.31
CA ARG A 496 -15.59 -9.46 40.45
C ARG A 496 -16.58 -8.31 40.30
N LYS A 497 -16.97 -7.99 39.06
CA LYS A 497 -17.96 -6.95 38.72
C LYS A 497 -19.38 -7.51 38.67
N PHE A 498 -19.54 -8.83 38.78
CA PHE A 498 -20.82 -9.49 38.63
C PHE A 498 -21.57 -9.55 39.97
N ASP A 499 -22.55 -8.66 40.13
CA ASP A 499 -23.50 -8.69 41.24
C ASP A 499 -24.55 -9.78 41.00
N ARG A 500 -24.36 -10.93 41.67
CA ARG A 500 -25.22 -12.11 41.54
C ARG A 500 -26.61 -11.92 42.15
N GLU A 501 -26.80 -10.89 42.98
CA GLU A 501 -28.09 -10.58 43.60
C GLU A 501 -28.92 -9.58 42.76
N ALA A 502 -28.35 -9.03 41.69
CA ALA A 502 -29.03 -8.10 40.80
C ALA A 502 -30.13 -8.77 39.97
N ASP A 503 -31.20 -8.03 39.68
CA ASP A 503 -32.29 -8.49 38.82
C ASP A 503 -31.77 -8.84 37.40
N GLY A 504 -32.05 -10.06 36.95
CA GLY A 504 -31.52 -10.65 35.71
C GLY A 504 -30.15 -11.37 35.83
N ALA A 505 -29.47 -11.35 36.99
CA ALA A 505 -28.20 -12.04 37.16
C ALA A 505 -28.30 -13.57 36.99
N ALA A 506 -29.42 -14.16 37.42
CA ALA A 506 -29.68 -15.60 37.25
C ALA A 506 -29.69 -16.03 35.77
N GLU A 507 -30.11 -15.14 34.86
CA GLU A 507 -30.12 -15.42 33.42
C GLU A 507 -28.71 -15.48 32.84
N LEU A 508 -27.81 -14.57 33.26
CA LEU A 508 -26.40 -14.61 32.88
C LEU A 508 -25.68 -15.83 33.47
N GLU A 509 -25.95 -16.20 34.72
CA GLU A 509 -25.40 -17.43 35.33
C GLU A 509 -25.81 -18.69 34.57
N GLN A 510 -27.09 -18.77 34.17
CA GLN A 510 -27.59 -19.88 33.39
C GLN A 510 -26.89 -19.93 32.02
N ALA A 511 -26.76 -18.80 31.32
CA ALA A 511 -26.07 -18.73 30.03
C ALA A 511 -24.59 -19.13 30.14
N LEU A 512 -23.90 -18.76 31.22
CA LEU A 512 -22.52 -19.18 31.50
C LEU A 512 -22.41 -20.70 31.67
N LYS A 513 -23.34 -21.32 32.40
CA LYS A 513 -23.42 -22.80 32.54
C LYS A 513 -23.71 -23.48 31.21
N GLU A 514 -24.46 -22.81 30.33
CA GLU A 514 -24.75 -23.25 28.96
C GLU A 514 -23.65 -22.89 27.94
N GLY A 515 -22.46 -22.47 28.39
CA GLY A 515 -21.31 -22.28 27.52
C GLY A 515 -21.22 -20.91 26.84
N LEU A 516 -21.83 -19.85 27.38
CA LEU A 516 -21.66 -18.48 26.86
C LEU A 516 -20.17 -18.06 26.81
N GLY A 517 -19.40 -18.35 27.86
CA GLY A 517 -17.96 -18.03 27.88
C GLY A 517 -17.19 -18.70 26.74
N GLN A 518 -17.55 -19.94 26.42
CA GLN A 518 -16.95 -20.68 25.31
C GLN A 518 -17.30 -20.06 23.95
N ARG A 519 -18.54 -19.60 23.77
CA ARG A 519 -18.98 -18.90 22.56
C ARG A 519 -18.29 -17.55 22.39
N ILE A 520 -18.10 -16.80 23.47
CA ILE A 520 -17.37 -15.52 23.42
C ILE A 520 -15.91 -15.75 23.03
N GLN A 521 -15.24 -16.77 23.57
CA GLN A 521 -13.88 -17.12 23.15
C GLN A 521 -13.81 -17.45 21.65
N ALA A 522 -14.75 -18.26 21.13
CA ALA A 522 -14.82 -18.53 19.69
C ALA A 522 -15.17 -17.27 18.87
N ALA A 523 -15.96 -16.34 19.41
CA ALA A 523 -16.32 -15.09 18.77
C ALA A 523 -15.12 -14.13 18.62
N HIS A 524 -14.15 -14.16 19.53
CA HIS A 524 -12.90 -13.41 19.34
C HIS A 524 -12.08 -13.94 18.16
N LEU A 525 -11.91 -15.26 18.05
CA LEU A 525 -11.28 -15.86 16.88
C LEU A 525 -12.06 -15.50 15.61
N HIS A 526 -13.39 -15.62 15.64
CA HIS A 526 -14.24 -15.25 14.51
C HIS A 526 -14.08 -13.78 14.10
N ALA A 527 -14.07 -12.84 15.05
CA ALA A 527 -13.85 -11.42 14.78
C ALA A 527 -12.51 -11.19 14.07
N HIS A 528 -11.46 -11.88 14.54
CA HIS A 528 -10.13 -11.82 13.96
C HIS A 528 -10.07 -12.37 12.54
N LEU A 529 -10.68 -13.55 12.32
CA LEU A 529 -10.81 -14.18 11.00
C LEU A 529 -11.65 -13.31 10.04
N HIS A 530 -12.69 -12.65 10.53
CA HIS A 530 -13.48 -11.73 9.73
C HIS A 530 -12.64 -10.52 9.29
N THR A 531 -11.84 -9.93 10.18
CA THR A 531 -10.90 -8.86 9.81
C THR A 531 -9.99 -9.30 8.68
N LEU A 532 -9.36 -10.48 8.81
CA LEU A 532 -8.56 -11.10 7.75
C LEU A 532 -9.33 -11.27 6.44
N ALA A 533 -10.53 -11.87 6.49
CA ALA A 533 -11.35 -12.11 5.30
C ALA A 533 -11.80 -10.82 4.58
N SER A 534 -11.99 -9.74 5.34
CA SER A 534 -12.38 -8.42 4.83
C SER A 534 -11.20 -7.55 4.38
N THR A 535 -9.97 -7.92 4.76
CA THR A 535 -8.76 -7.18 4.36
C THR A 535 -8.41 -7.56 2.92
N PRO A 536 -8.21 -6.59 2.01
CA PRO A 536 -7.86 -6.89 0.62
C PRO A 536 -6.47 -7.53 0.50
N ALA A 537 -6.23 -8.25 -0.60
CA ALA A 537 -4.91 -8.80 -0.92
C ALA A 537 -3.86 -7.68 -0.97
N PRO A 538 -2.61 -7.96 -0.52
CA PRO A 538 -1.60 -6.92 -0.40
C PRO A 538 -1.15 -6.43 -1.78
N THR A 539 -0.97 -5.11 -1.87
CA THR A 539 -0.47 -4.40 -3.05
C THR A 539 0.88 -3.75 -2.80
N ALA A 540 1.35 -3.76 -1.55
CA ALA A 540 2.65 -3.27 -1.12
C ALA A 540 3.22 -4.16 0.00
N PRO A 541 4.56 -4.19 0.21
CA PRO A 541 5.19 -5.07 1.19
C PRO A 541 4.67 -4.88 2.63
N PHE A 542 4.47 -3.64 3.08
CA PHE A 542 3.96 -3.38 4.44
C PHE A 542 2.54 -3.91 4.65
N GLU A 543 1.71 -3.97 3.59
CA GLU A 543 0.36 -4.54 3.65
C GLU A 543 0.44 -6.08 3.81
N ALA A 544 1.38 -6.72 3.10
CA ALA A 544 1.63 -8.15 3.23
C ALA A 544 2.15 -8.50 4.64
N GLU A 545 3.05 -7.69 5.19
CA GLU A 545 3.53 -7.84 6.57
C GLU A 545 2.41 -7.67 7.61
N ALA A 546 1.52 -6.69 7.42
CA ALA A 546 0.37 -6.49 8.30
C ALA A 546 -0.60 -7.69 8.26
N LEU A 547 -0.88 -8.24 7.07
CA LEU A 547 -1.67 -9.46 6.92
C LEU A 547 -1.00 -10.67 7.57
N LEU A 548 0.32 -10.81 7.44
CA LEU A 548 1.09 -11.88 8.09
C LEU A 548 1.07 -11.76 9.62
N ALA A 549 1.09 -10.53 10.16
CA ALA A 549 0.93 -10.29 11.58
C ALA A 549 -0.45 -10.77 12.07
N LEU A 550 -1.52 -10.44 11.33
CA LEU A 550 -2.87 -10.94 11.61
C LEU A 550 -2.94 -12.47 11.52
N CYS A 551 -2.33 -13.10 10.52
CA CYS A 551 -2.25 -14.57 10.44
C CYS A 551 -1.53 -15.16 11.67
N ARG A 552 -0.45 -14.53 12.15
CA ARG A 552 0.28 -14.97 13.34
C ARG A 552 -0.56 -14.83 14.61
N GLU A 553 -1.23 -13.71 14.80
CA GLU A 553 -2.14 -13.51 15.94
C GLU A 553 -3.25 -14.57 15.97
N ALA A 554 -3.80 -14.95 14.81
CA ALA A 554 -4.77 -16.04 14.71
C ALA A 554 -4.20 -17.38 15.24
N THR A 555 -2.92 -17.65 14.95
CA THR A 555 -2.22 -18.86 15.42
C THR A 555 -1.91 -18.82 16.93
N GLU A 556 -1.93 -17.67 17.59
CA GLU A 556 -1.59 -17.56 19.01
C GLU A 556 -2.83 -17.63 19.92
N LEU A 557 -4.03 -17.50 19.38
CA LEU A 557 -5.29 -17.57 20.13
C LEU A 557 -5.52 -18.95 20.79
N ASP A 558 -6.05 -18.94 22.02
CA ASP A 558 -6.33 -20.16 22.80
C ASP A 558 -7.41 -21.03 22.13
N ARG A 559 -7.06 -22.30 21.90
CA ARG A 559 -7.87 -23.32 21.22
C ARG A 559 -8.26 -24.47 22.15
N SER A 560 -8.13 -24.29 23.47
CA SER A 560 -8.50 -25.30 24.47
C SER A 560 -10.00 -25.66 24.47
N ASN A 561 -10.82 -24.77 23.93
CA ASN A 561 -12.26 -24.89 23.79
C ASN A 561 -12.67 -25.55 22.45
N PRO A 562 -13.56 -26.56 22.46
CA PRO A 562 -14.03 -27.23 21.24
C PRO A 562 -14.56 -26.29 20.15
N LEU A 563 -15.35 -25.27 20.49
CA LEU A 563 -15.92 -24.35 19.50
C LEU A 563 -14.84 -23.53 18.79
N THR A 564 -13.80 -23.13 19.53
CA THR A 564 -12.67 -22.37 18.97
C THR A 564 -11.76 -23.29 18.16
N ALA A 565 -11.54 -24.53 18.62
CA ALA A 565 -10.78 -25.54 17.89
C ALA A 565 -11.43 -25.88 16.55
N ASP A 566 -12.75 -26.12 16.52
CA ASP A 566 -13.48 -26.43 15.29
C ASP A 566 -13.42 -25.27 14.28
N LEU A 567 -13.60 -24.03 14.75
CA LEU A 567 -13.49 -22.83 13.90
C LEU A 567 -12.07 -22.67 13.34
N TRP A 568 -11.06 -22.90 14.17
CA TRP A 568 -9.65 -22.86 13.76
C TRP A 568 -9.35 -23.91 12.68
N GLU A 569 -9.72 -25.18 12.90
CA GLU A 569 -9.47 -26.26 11.94
C GLU A 569 -10.16 -25.99 10.60
N SER A 570 -11.35 -25.39 10.62
CA SER A 570 -12.03 -24.98 9.39
C SER A 570 -11.31 -23.84 8.66
N ALA A 571 -10.80 -22.84 9.38
CA ALA A 571 -10.18 -21.64 8.78
C ALA A 571 -8.71 -21.86 8.38
N ARG A 572 -8.02 -22.81 9.01
CA ARG A 572 -6.57 -23.03 8.86
C ARG A 572 -6.11 -23.18 7.40
N PRO A 573 -6.75 -23.96 6.52
CA PRO A 573 -6.31 -24.09 5.14
C PRO A 573 -6.36 -22.75 4.38
N ALA A 574 -7.40 -21.95 4.61
CA ALA A 574 -7.53 -20.64 3.99
C ALA A 574 -6.49 -19.65 4.55
N LEU A 575 -6.23 -19.67 5.86
CA LEU A 575 -5.14 -18.88 6.48
C LEU A 575 -3.77 -19.24 5.90
N ALA A 576 -3.49 -20.52 5.70
CA ALA A 576 -2.26 -20.98 5.06
C ALA A 576 -2.13 -20.43 3.62
N GLN A 577 -3.25 -20.36 2.90
CA GLN A 577 -3.28 -19.78 1.55
C GLN A 577 -3.04 -18.26 1.56
N VAL A 578 -3.60 -17.53 2.53
CA VAL A 578 -3.31 -16.09 2.71
C VAL A 578 -1.84 -15.86 3.01
N ALA A 579 -1.30 -16.58 4.00
CA ALA A 579 0.10 -16.48 4.38
C ALA A 579 1.02 -16.83 3.21
N ARG A 580 0.70 -17.89 2.45
CA ARG A 580 1.42 -18.26 1.22
C ARG A 580 1.43 -17.12 0.21
N SER A 581 0.28 -16.48 -0.02
CA SER A 581 0.15 -15.38 -0.98
C SER A 581 0.94 -14.15 -0.53
N CYS A 582 0.93 -13.83 0.77
CA CYS A 582 1.71 -12.71 1.32
C CYS A 582 3.21 -12.97 1.26
N TRP A 583 3.67 -14.16 1.65
CA TRP A 583 5.09 -14.52 1.55
C TRP A 583 5.58 -14.58 0.10
N SER A 584 4.74 -15.08 -0.80
CA SER A 584 4.98 -15.03 -2.25
C SER A 584 5.18 -13.60 -2.74
N PHE A 585 4.27 -12.69 -2.38
CA PHE A 585 4.35 -11.28 -2.74
C PHE A 585 5.63 -10.61 -2.20
N LEU A 586 5.99 -10.89 -0.94
CA LEU A 586 7.22 -10.37 -0.34
C LEU A 586 8.47 -10.91 -1.05
N PHE A 587 8.46 -12.19 -1.39
CA PHE A 587 9.52 -12.80 -2.17
C PHE A 587 9.64 -12.15 -3.55
N ASP A 588 8.54 -11.98 -4.27
CA ASP A 588 8.51 -11.40 -5.61
C ASP A 588 8.98 -9.93 -5.62
N SER A 589 8.72 -9.21 -4.53
CA SER A 589 9.18 -7.83 -4.33
C SER A 589 10.69 -7.74 -4.04
N ALA A 590 11.23 -8.69 -3.26
CA ALA A 590 12.65 -8.72 -2.88
C ALA A 590 13.55 -9.45 -3.92
N GLY A 591 12.95 -10.35 -4.71
CA GLY A 591 13.67 -11.25 -5.62
C GLY A 591 14.57 -12.24 -4.89
N ALA A 592 15.67 -12.61 -5.54
CA ALA A 592 16.63 -13.60 -5.01
C ALA A 592 17.35 -13.14 -3.73
N GLU A 593 17.32 -11.84 -3.39
CA GLU A 593 17.90 -11.32 -2.14
C GLU A 593 17.20 -11.91 -0.91
N GLY A 594 15.95 -12.36 -1.01
CA GLY A 594 15.26 -13.05 0.08
C GLY A 594 15.77 -14.47 0.38
N LEU A 595 16.60 -15.05 -0.49
CA LEU A 595 17.14 -16.42 -0.34
C LEU A 595 18.54 -16.47 0.28
N VAL A 596 19.24 -15.33 0.33
CA VAL A 596 20.66 -15.25 0.71
C VAL A 596 20.90 -14.10 1.67
N ALA A 597 21.88 -14.25 2.57
CA ALA A 597 22.27 -13.23 3.54
C ALA A 597 23.18 -12.17 2.93
N VAL A 598 23.93 -12.50 1.87
CA VAL A 598 24.80 -11.54 1.18
C VAL A 598 24.05 -10.78 0.08
N PRO A 599 24.39 -9.51 -0.16
CA PRO A 599 23.77 -8.72 -1.22
C PRO A 599 24.10 -9.27 -2.61
N ILE A 600 23.11 -9.23 -3.50
CA ILE A 600 23.24 -9.65 -4.89
C ILE A 600 23.59 -8.41 -5.73
N THR A 601 24.83 -8.35 -6.22
CA THR A 601 25.27 -7.22 -7.07
C THR A 601 24.97 -7.53 -8.53
N PRO A 602 24.12 -6.75 -9.23
CA PRO A 602 23.89 -6.95 -10.66
C PRO A 602 25.13 -6.60 -11.48
N LEU A 603 25.38 -7.38 -12.53
CA LEU A 603 26.43 -7.20 -13.52
C LEU A 603 25.81 -7.02 -14.92
N GLU A 604 26.64 -6.64 -15.90
CA GLU A 604 26.20 -6.55 -17.30
C GLU A 604 25.69 -7.89 -17.83
N GLY A 605 24.72 -7.86 -18.75
CA GLY A 605 24.21 -9.06 -19.42
C GLY A 605 23.29 -9.94 -18.56
N GLY A 606 22.74 -9.41 -17.45
CA GLY A 606 21.81 -10.15 -16.58
C GLY A 606 22.50 -11.09 -15.57
N GLN A 607 23.83 -11.01 -15.47
CA GLN A 607 24.60 -11.72 -14.46
C GLN A 607 24.45 -11.06 -13.08
N VAL A 608 24.74 -11.84 -12.05
CA VAL A 608 24.80 -11.40 -10.67
C VAL A 608 26.12 -11.81 -10.04
N ARG A 609 26.56 -11.07 -9.01
CA ARG A 609 27.71 -11.39 -8.17
C ARG A 609 27.28 -11.46 -6.71
N LEU A 610 27.64 -12.56 -6.05
CA LEU A 610 27.58 -12.74 -4.60
C LEU A 610 29.01 -12.71 -4.04
N THR A 611 29.22 -12.01 -2.93
CA THR A 611 30.54 -11.90 -2.28
C THR A 611 30.42 -12.25 -0.81
N TYR A 612 31.14 -13.29 -0.41
CA TYR A 612 31.25 -13.79 0.94
C TYR A 612 32.63 -13.43 1.48
N ASP A 613 32.67 -12.57 2.49
CA ASP A 613 33.90 -12.23 3.23
C ASP A 613 33.93 -12.93 4.60
N PHE A 614 32.89 -13.69 4.93
CA PHE A 614 32.70 -14.48 6.15
C PHE A 614 32.96 -13.64 7.41
N ASN A 615 32.53 -12.38 7.40
CA ASN A 615 32.61 -11.49 8.56
C ASN A 615 31.47 -11.79 9.54
N GLU A 616 30.33 -12.25 9.02
CA GLU A 616 29.14 -12.57 9.80
C GLU A 616 28.80 -14.07 9.72
N PRO A 617 28.39 -14.72 10.82
CA PRO A 617 28.02 -16.14 10.81
C PRO A 617 26.83 -16.46 9.89
N GLU A 618 25.97 -15.48 9.64
CA GLU A 618 24.75 -15.60 8.82
C GLU A 618 25.07 -15.86 7.34
N GLU A 619 26.25 -15.41 6.85
CA GLU A 619 26.74 -15.67 5.49
C GLU A 619 26.85 -17.17 5.17
N VAL A 620 27.13 -18.01 6.18
CA VAL A 620 27.18 -19.47 6.00
C VAL A 620 25.77 -20.08 5.91
N GLY A 621 24.73 -19.35 6.30
CA GLY A 621 23.33 -19.74 6.17
C GLY A 621 22.89 -19.97 4.73
N ASP A 622 23.58 -19.35 3.76
CA ASP A 622 23.33 -19.49 2.31
C ASP A 622 23.72 -20.87 1.76
N PHE A 623 24.42 -21.66 2.59
CA PHE A 623 24.98 -22.96 2.26
C PHE A 623 24.26 -24.08 3.02
N VAL A 624 23.44 -24.85 2.31
CA VAL A 624 22.67 -25.97 2.86
C VAL A 624 23.59 -27.19 3.04
N PRO A 625 23.69 -27.77 4.25
CA PRO A 625 24.48 -28.98 4.47
C PRO A 625 23.95 -30.18 3.64
N ALA A 626 24.86 -30.90 2.99
CA ALA A 626 24.54 -32.04 2.12
C ALA A 626 24.97 -33.41 2.68
N GLY A 627 25.20 -33.50 3.99
CA GLY A 627 25.50 -34.77 4.67
C GLY A 627 26.71 -35.50 4.10
N ASP A 628 26.52 -36.78 3.74
CA ASP A 628 27.56 -37.68 3.22
C ASP A 628 27.74 -37.60 1.68
N TYR A 629 27.19 -36.57 1.03
CA TYR A 629 27.30 -36.41 -0.42
C TYR A 629 28.77 -36.38 -0.86
N LEU A 630 29.16 -37.23 -1.82
CA LEU A 630 30.55 -37.44 -2.27
C LEU A 630 31.55 -37.94 -1.20
N LEU A 631 31.08 -38.42 -0.04
CA LEU A 631 31.95 -38.97 1.01
C LEU A 631 32.80 -40.13 0.48
N ASP A 632 32.20 -41.06 -0.25
CA ASP A 632 32.89 -42.24 -0.81
C ASP A 632 34.10 -41.82 -1.67
N ARG A 633 33.92 -40.81 -2.53
CA ARG A 633 35.02 -40.27 -3.36
C ARG A 633 36.12 -39.63 -2.53
N SER A 634 35.75 -38.85 -1.51
CA SER A 634 36.76 -38.23 -0.63
C SER A 634 37.57 -39.29 0.16
N GLN A 635 36.92 -40.39 0.57
CA GLN A 635 37.58 -41.48 1.30
C GLN A 635 38.52 -42.34 0.45
N GLU A 636 38.37 -42.33 -0.88
CA GLU A 636 39.31 -42.97 -1.81
C GLU A 636 40.67 -42.26 -1.81
N LEU A 637 40.71 -40.96 -1.48
CA LEU A 637 41.93 -40.17 -1.39
C LEU A 637 42.70 -40.48 -0.09
N PHE A 638 42.01 -40.39 1.05
CA PHE A 638 42.53 -40.79 2.37
C PHE A 638 41.40 -40.90 3.40
N LYS A 639 41.67 -41.50 4.57
CA LYS A 639 40.68 -41.64 5.65
C LYS A 639 40.99 -40.71 6.81
N LEU A 640 39.98 -39.95 7.24
CA LEU A 640 40.07 -39.12 8.43
C LEU A 640 40.07 -39.93 9.74
N GLU A 641 40.82 -39.46 10.73
CA GLU A 641 40.76 -39.85 12.14
C GLU A 641 39.39 -39.50 12.74
N SER A 642 38.77 -38.41 12.29
CA SER A 642 37.42 -37.99 12.69
C SER A 642 36.68 -37.35 11.52
N GLN A 643 35.49 -37.89 11.20
CA GLN A 643 34.62 -37.33 10.17
C GLN A 643 33.86 -36.09 10.64
N THR A 644 33.75 -35.85 11.94
CA THR A 644 32.98 -34.73 12.48
C THR A 644 33.61 -33.40 12.08
N SER A 645 32.84 -32.59 11.33
CA SER A 645 33.26 -31.24 10.95
C SER A 645 33.38 -30.31 12.14
N THR A 646 34.38 -29.43 12.08
CA THR A 646 34.50 -28.26 12.94
C THR A 646 34.43 -26.94 12.15
N LEU A 647 33.91 -26.95 10.92
CA LEU A 647 33.79 -25.74 10.11
C LEU A 647 32.84 -24.74 10.76
N ALA A 648 33.33 -23.51 10.95
CA ALA A 648 32.55 -22.38 11.45
C ALA A 648 33.19 -21.07 10.98
N VAL A 649 32.41 -19.98 11.00
CA VAL A 649 32.95 -18.63 10.82
C VAL A 649 33.74 -18.24 12.07
N ALA A 650 35.02 -17.93 11.90
CA ALA A 650 35.88 -17.48 12.99
C ALA A 650 36.97 -16.54 12.49
N GLY A 651 36.90 -15.27 12.90
CA GLY A 651 37.92 -14.26 12.58
C GLY A 651 37.90 -13.78 11.12
N GLY A 652 36.72 -13.68 10.50
CA GLY A 652 36.59 -13.28 9.09
C GLY A 652 36.93 -14.40 8.10
N GLU A 653 36.83 -15.66 8.53
CA GLU A 653 37.17 -16.83 7.70
C GLU A 653 36.19 -17.96 8.00
N TRP A 654 35.78 -18.70 6.97
CA TRP A 654 35.10 -19.97 7.14
C TRP A 654 36.14 -21.09 7.27
N ARG A 655 36.35 -21.58 8.49
CA ARG A 655 37.50 -22.44 8.81
C ARG A 655 37.15 -23.61 9.70
N GLY A 656 37.82 -24.73 9.46
CA GLY A 656 37.64 -25.96 10.23
C GLY A 656 38.38 -27.14 9.65
N ARG A 657 38.07 -28.34 10.15
CA ARG A 657 38.58 -29.63 9.68
C ARG A 657 37.47 -30.68 9.77
N GLY A 658 37.77 -31.93 9.41
CA GLY A 658 36.79 -33.01 9.35
C GLY A 658 36.23 -33.15 7.94
N HIS A 659 35.04 -33.76 7.83
CA HIS A 659 34.29 -33.84 6.58
C HIS A 659 33.03 -32.97 6.65
N ALA A 660 32.84 -32.11 5.66
CA ALA A 660 31.65 -31.28 5.52
C ALA A 660 31.36 -31.01 4.06
N VAL A 661 30.09 -31.03 3.71
CA VAL A 661 29.61 -30.77 2.35
C VAL A 661 28.45 -29.80 2.42
N PHE A 662 28.50 -28.78 1.58
CA PHE A 662 27.50 -27.75 1.51
C PHE A 662 27.13 -27.46 0.06
N ARG A 663 25.84 -27.22 -0.19
CA ARG A 663 25.33 -26.77 -1.48
C ARG A 663 24.74 -25.38 -1.31
N HIS A 664 25.08 -24.48 -2.21
CA HIS A 664 24.57 -23.12 -2.22
C HIS A 664 23.06 -23.10 -2.52
N ALA A 665 22.30 -22.20 -1.88
CA ALA A 665 20.85 -22.11 -2.05
C ALA A 665 20.43 -21.70 -3.48
N LEU A 666 21.21 -20.82 -4.12
CA LEU A 666 20.96 -20.39 -5.50
C LEU A 666 21.57 -21.35 -6.52
N VAL A 667 20.82 -21.55 -7.60
CA VAL A 667 21.23 -22.28 -8.81
C VAL A 667 21.56 -21.27 -9.90
N LEU A 668 22.74 -21.43 -10.50
CA LEU A 668 23.27 -20.48 -11.47
C LEU A 668 23.62 -21.18 -12.79
N GLN A 669 23.50 -20.42 -13.89
CA GLN A 669 23.83 -20.83 -15.24
C GLN A 669 25.09 -20.10 -15.74
N PRO A 670 25.87 -20.72 -16.64
CA PRO A 670 26.95 -20.07 -17.37
C PRO A 670 26.50 -18.78 -18.09
N PRO A 671 27.37 -17.76 -18.21
CA PRO A 671 28.78 -17.77 -17.82
C PRO A 671 28.94 -17.73 -16.29
N LEU A 672 29.68 -18.70 -15.73
CA LEU A 672 29.94 -18.81 -14.30
C LEU A 672 31.39 -18.51 -13.99
N ARG A 673 31.59 -17.88 -12.83
CA ARG A 673 32.92 -17.66 -12.27
C ARG A 673 32.84 -17.79 -10.76
N VAL A 674 33.62 -18.70 -10.21
CA VAL A 674 33.74 -18.90 -8.77
C VAL A 674 35.18 -18.65 -8.37
N ARG A 675 35.42 -17.62 -7.58
CA ARG A 675 36.75 -17.25 -7.12
C ARG A 675 36.81 -17.34 -5.60
N TYR A 676 37.83 -18.01 -5.07
CA TYR A 676 37.98 -18.19 -3.63
C TYR A 676 39.44 -18.19 -3.19
N GLU A 677 39.68 -17.74 -1.96
CA GLU A 677 41.02 -17.78 -1.33
C GLU A 677 41.07 -18.88 -0.27
N LEU A 678 41.92 -19.88 -0.51
CA LEU A 678 42.05 -21.07 0.32
C LEU A 678 43.38 -21.11 1.07
N VAL A 679 43.35 -21.47 2.35
CA VAL A 679 44.54 -21.67 3.19
C VAL A 679 44.49 -23.04 3.87
N TYR A 680 45.54 -23.83 3.68
CA TYR A 680 45.75 -25.09 4.40
C TYR A 680 46.59 -24.85 5.66
N GLY A 681 46.13 -25.36 6.79
CA GLY A 681 46.80 -25.25 8.08
C GLY A 681 48.11 -26.05 8.15
N ARG A 682 48.81 -25.92 9.27
CA ARG A 682 50.04 -26.70 9.50
C ARG A 682 49.68 -28.11 9.97
N PRO A 683 50.26 -29.17 9.38
CA PRO A 683 50.05 -30.53 9.85
C PRO A 683 50.66 -30.75 11.22
N ARG A 684 50.18 -31.76 11.95
CA ARG A 684 50.79 -32.19 13.20
C ARG A 684 52.22 -32.70 12.93
N PRO A 685 53.18 -32.56 13.87
CA PRO A 685 54.52 -33.12 13.71
C PRO A 685 54.48 -34.61 13.35
N GLY A 686 55.13 -34.99 12.24
CA GLY A 686 55.18 -36.38 11.77
C GLY A 686 53.98 -36.85 10.96
N LYS A 687 52.98 -35.99 10.70
CA LYS A 687 51.84 -36.27 9.81
C LYS A 687 51.98 -35.47 8.52
N GLY A 688 51.48 -36.02 7.41
CA GLY A 688 51.41 -35.35 6.12
C GLY A 688 50.33 -34.27 6.09
N LEU A 689 50.24 -33.53 4.99
CA LEU A 689 49.14 -32.60 4.73
C LEU A 689 47.94 -33.37 4.16
N GLU A 690 47.28 -34.18 4.99
CA GLU A 690 46.07 -34.92 4.62
C GLU A 690 44.89 -33.95 4.58
N SER A 691 44.65 -33.37 3.40
CA SER A 691 43.60 -32.39 3.15
C SER A 691 43.17 -32.43 1.70
N THR A 692 41.87 -32.33 1.47
CA THR A 692 41.32 -32.03 0.15
C THR A 692 40.09 -31.12 0.29
N VAL A 693 39.97 -30.20 -0.66
CA VAL A 693 38.85 -29.29 -0.82
C VAL A 693 38.32 -29.43 -2.22
N PHE A 694 37.01 -29.54 -2.36
CA PHE A 694 36.36 -29.61 -3.66
C PHE A 694 35.36 -28.47 -3.80
N VAL A 695 35.43 -27.80 -4.95
CA VAL A 695 34.47 -26.77 -5.36
C VAL A 695 33.88 -27.19 -6.69
N GLY A 696 32.57 -27.42 -6.69
CA GLY A 696 31.81 -27.74 -7.88
C GLY A 696 30.79 -26.65 -8.21
N ILE A 697 30.43 -26.58 -9.47
CA ILE A 697 29.38 -25.76 -10.06
C ILE A 697 28.51 -26.64 -10.95
N CYS A 698 27.30 -26.15 -11.26
CA CYS A 698 26.32 -26.90 -12.02
C CYS A 698 26.03 -28.30 -11.42
N ASP A 699 26.03 -28.39 -10.08
CA ASP A 699 25.77 -29.63 -9.33
C ASP A 699 24.27 -29.86 -9.14
N ASP A 700 23.78 -31.06 -9.50
CA ASP A 700 22.37 -31.45 -9.26
C ASP A 700 22.13 -32.12 -7.91
N GLY A 701 23.18 -32.51 -7.19
CA GLY A 701 23.07 -33.25 -5.93
C GLY A 701 22.95 -34.76 -6.11
N GLU A 702 23.03 -35.26 -7.34
CA GLU A 702 22.97 -36.68 -7.70
C GLU A 702 24.32 -37.21 -8.23
N GLY A 703 25.41 -36.47 -7.97
CA GLY A 703 26.77 -36.80 -8.36
C GLY A 703 27.17 -36.28 -9.75
N ASN A 704 26.37 -35.39 -10.36
CA ASN A 704 26.69 -34.77 -11.65
C ASN A 704 27.00 -33.28 -11.45
N TYR A 705 28.19 -32.87 -11.89
CA TYR A 705 28.73 -31.54 -11.63
C TYR A 705 29.91 -31.22 -12.55
N VAL A 706 30.36 -29.97 -12.49
CA VAL A 706 31.66 -29.53 -13.00
C VAL A 706 32.45 -29.02 -11.80
N GLY A 707 33.63 -29.58 -11.50
CA GLY A 707 34.30 -29.22 -10.26
C GLY A 707 35.81 -29.43 -10.25
N ALA A 708 36.44 -28.71 -9.33
CA ALA A 708 37.87 -28.74 -9.10
C ALA A 708 38.20 -29.37 -7.75
N TRP A 709 39.14 -30.31 -7.76
CA TRP A 709 39.74 -30.84 -6.52
C TRP A 709 41.07 -30.12 -6.25
N ASP A 710 41.11 -29.42 -5.13
CA ASP A 710 42.21 -28.61 -4.65
C ASP A 710 42.70 -27.60 -5.70
N LEU A 711 43.97 -27.73 -6.14
CA LEU A 711 44.63 -26.85 -7.11
C LEU A 711 44.94 -27.56 -8.43
N PHE A 712 44.62 -28.84 -8.53
CA PHE A 712 45.32 -29.77 -9.43
C PHE A 712 44.40 -30.40 -10.45
N ASP A 713 43.18 -30.75 -10.04
CA ASP A 713 42.31 -31.59 -10.84
C ASP A 713 41.04 -30.83 -11.22
N LEU A 714 40.61 -31.01 -12.47
CA LEU A 714 39.35 -30.51 -12.98
C LEU A 714 38.58 -31.65 -13.63
N GLU A 715 37.29 -31.76 -13.33
CA GLU A 715 36.41 -32.78 -13.91
C GLU A 715 35.01 -32.23 -14.20
N ALA A 716 34.39 -32.74 -15.25
CA ALA A 716 32.98 -32.55 -15.58
C ALA A 716 32.32 -33.91 -15.73
N ILE A 717 31.34 -34.20 -14.87
CA ILE A 717 30.66 -35.49 -14.76
C ILE A 717 29.17 -35.28 -15.00
N ASP A 718 28.64 -35.95 -16.01
CA ASP A 718 27.21 -36.12 -16.24
C ASP A 718 26.91 -37.56 -16.63
N ILE A 719 26.50 -38.35 -15.64
CA ILE A 719 26.19 -39.77 -15.80
C ILE A 719 24.99 -39.97 -16.74
N PRO A 720 23.89 -39.19 -16.66
CA PRO A 720 22.74 -39.35 -17.56
C PRO A 720 23.10 -39.23 -19.05
N SER A 721 23.91 -38.24 -19.45
CA SER A 721 24.38 -38.10 -20.84
C SER A 721 25.61 -38.96 -21.16
N ARG A 722 26.17 -39.66 -20.17
CA ARG A 722 27.40 -40.48 -20.26
C ARG A 722 28.62 -39.66 -20.68
N ARG A 723 28.71 -38.42 -20.24
CA ARG A 723 29.83 -37.53 -20.49
C ARG A 723 30.64 -37.37 -19.22
N ILE A 724 31.88 -37.83 -19.26
CA ILE A 724 32.84 -37.71 -18.16
C ILE A 724 34.14 -37.20 -18.77
N GLU A 725 34.49 -35.97 -18.45
CA GLU A 725 35.70 -35.30 -18.91
C GLU A 725 36.58 -35.02 -17.68
N THR A 726 37.85 -35.41 -17.73
CA THR A 726 38.78 -35.25 -16.61
C THR A 726 40.13 -34.75 -17.10
N ASP A 727 40.71 -33.84 -16.34
CA ASP A 727 42.08 -33.35 -16.53
C ASP A 727 42.77 -33.34 -15.17
N TYR A 728 43.35 -34.49 -14.80
CA TYR A 728 44.02 -34.70 -13.52
C TYR A 728 45.52 -34.39 -13.60
N GLU A 729 46.10 -33.95 -12.50
CA GLU A 729 47.55 -33.77 -12.42
C GLU A 729 48.27 -35.10 -12.17
N GLU A 730 49.24 -35.41 -13.03
CA GLU A 730 50.12 -36.57 -12.90
C GLU A 730 51.32 -36.23 -12.00
N GLY A 731 51.63 -37.08 -11.02
CA GLY A 731 52.84 -36.96 -10.19
C GLY A 731 52.60 -36.44 -8.77
N GLU A 732 53.67 -35.90 -8.15
CA GLU A 732 53.67 -35.50 -6.74
C GLU A 732 52.95 -34.15 -6.54
N ARG A 733 51.82 -34.18 -5.81
CA ARG A 733 51.02 -33.00 -5.48
C ARG A 733 51.60 -32.29 -4.27
N THR A 734 52.15 -31.09 -4.46
CA THR A 734 52.80 -30.34 -3.38
C THR A 734 51.97 -29.15 -2.91
N LEU A 735 51.18 -29.37 -1.86
CA LEU A 735 50.51 -28.29 -1.13
C LEU A 735 51.45 -27.70 -0.06
N LYS A 736 51.63 -26.38 -0.07
CA LYS A 736 52.35 -25.65 0.98
C LYS A 736 51.39 -25.19 2.06
N SER A 737 51.65 -25.63 3.30
CA SER A 737 50.93 -25.14 4.49
C SER A 737 51.12 -23.64 4.72
N ALA A 738 50.09 -22.99 5.27
CA ALA A 738 50.02 -21.57 5.59
C ALA A 738 50.28 -20.61 4.41
N LYS A 739 50.23 -21.10 3.16
CA LYS A 739 50.21 -20.26 1.96
C LYS A 739 48.75 -20.07 1.52
N PRO A 740 48.31 -18.82 1.25
CA PRO A 740 47.04 -18.59 0.57
C PRO A 740 47.16 -18.91 -0.92
N TYR A 741 46.11 -19.53 -1.46
CA TYR A 741 45.96 -19.80 -2.90
C TYR A 741 44.72 -19.07 -3.40
N ALA A 742 44.88 -18.28 -4.45
CA ALA A 742 43.75 -17.68 -5.16
C ALA A 742 43.31 -18.63 -6.26
N ILE A 743 42.15 -19.25 -6.09
CA ILE A 743 41.62 -20.26 -7.02
C ILE A 743 40.41 -19.67 -7.72
N GLU A 744 40.27 -19.98 -9.00
CA GLU A 744 39.16 -19.54 -9.80
C GLU A 744 38.70 -20.64 -10.76
N LEU A 745 37.43 -21.01 -10.66
CA LEU A 745 36.75 -21.95 -11.57
C LEU A 745 35.84 -21.16 -12.50
N ARG A 746 36.06 -21.27 -13.81
CA ARG A 746 35.26 -20.61 -14.85
C ARG A 746 34.46 -21.62 -15.64
N HIS A 747 33.27 -21.25 -16.09
CA HIS A 747 32.48 -22.02 -17.05
C HIS A 747 31.81 -21.08 -18.06
N ASP A 748 32.14 -21.22 -19.35
CA ASP A 748 31.65 -20.31 -20.40
C ASP A 748 30.34 -20.80 -21.08
N GLY A 749 29.88 -21.99 -20.72
CA GLY A 749 28.72 -22.68 -21.29
C GLY A 749 29.10 -23.92 -22.09
N ASN A 750 30.36 -23.99 -22.52
CA ASN A 750 30.90 -25.10 -23.28
C ASN A 750 32.09 -25.78 -22.60
N HIS A 751 32.95 -25.00 -21.93
CA HIS A 751 34.15 -25.47 -21.26
C HIS A 751 34.24 -24.92 -19.85
N ALA A 752 34.91 -25.70 -19.00
CA ALA A 752 35.34 -25.27 -17.69
C ALA A 752 36.85 -25.11 -17.63
N GLU A 753 37.32 -24.11 -16.89
CA GLU A 753 38.75 -23.84 -16.69
C GLU A 753 39.06 -23.62 -15.22
N LEU A 754 40.14 -24.24 -14.74
CA LEU A 754 40.70 -24.01 -13.41
C LEU A 754 41.90 -23.08 -13.51
N TRP A 755 41.86 -22.01 -12.73
CA TRP A 755 42.90 -20.99 -12.62
C TRP A 755 43.43 -20.95 -11.18
N VAL A 756 44.75 -20.89 -11.02
CA VAL A 756 45.40 -20.83 -9.70
C VAL A 756 46.46 -19.74 -9.72
N ASP A 757 46.40 -18.85 -8.74
CA ASP A 757 47.29 -17.69 -8.58
C ASP A 757 47.37 -16.83 -9.88
N GLY A 758 46.27 -16.75 -10.63
CA GLY A 758 46.15 -15.98 -11.87
C GLY A 758 46.57 -16.70 -13.16
N GLU A 759 46.98 -17.97 -13.08
CA GLU A 759 47.39 -18.78 -14.23
C GLU A 759 46.38 -19.90 -14.52
N ALA A 760 45.98 -20.06 -15.80
CA ALA A 760 45.18 -21.20 -16.24
C ALA A 760 45.98 -22.51 -16.08
N LYS A 761 45.40 -23.48 -15.38
CA LYS A 761 46.03 -24.79 -15.11
C LYS A 761 45.40 -25.92 -15.91
N LYS A 762 44.06 -25.98 -15.93
CA LYS A 762 43.31 -27.12 -16.47
C LYS A 762 42.12 -26.64 -17.29
N LYS A 763 41.70 -27.45 -18.27
CA LYS A 763 40.52 -27.17 -19.11
C LYS A 763 39.84 -28.46 -19.55
N VAL A 764 38.52 -28.53 -19.38
CA VAL A 764 37.69 -29.67 -19.81
C VAL A 764 36.45 -29.19 -20.57
N ALA A 765 35.87 -30.05 -21.41
CA ALA A 765 34.54 -29.80 -21.97
C ALA A 765 33.48 -30.00 -20.88
N ALA A 766 32.47 -29.14 -20.87
CA ALA A 766 31.48 -29.05 -19.81
C ALA A 766 30.06 -28.69 -20.32
N ASP A 767 29.84 -28.71 -21.65
CA ASP A 767 28.56 -28.39 -22.30
C ASP A 767 27.40 -29.32 -21.90
N ALA A 768 27.71 -30.46 -21.26
CA ALA A 768 26.71 -31.38 -20.69
C ALA A 768 26.01 -30.83 -19.43
N ARG A 769 26.61 -29.85 -18.74
CA ARG A 769 26.14 -29.32 -17.46
C ARG A 769 26.16 -27.79 -17.47
N THR A 770 25.00 -27.19 -17.70
CA THR A 770 24.86 -25.72 -17.79
C THR A 770 23.95 -25.13 -16.71
N SER A 771 23.59 -25.91 -15.70
CA SER A 771 22.81 -25.44 -14.55
C SER A 771 23.05 -26.34 -13.34
N GLY A 772 22.91 -25.77 -12.15
CA GLY A 772 23.00 -26.45 -10.87
C GLY A 772 23.56 -25.55 -9.77
N ALA A 773 23.58 -26.05 -8.54
CA ALA A 773 24.10 -25.32 -7.40
C ALA A 773 25.64 -25.29 -7.44
N LEU A 774 26.22 -24.35 -6.68
CA LEU A 774 27.60 -24.48 -6.24
C LEU A 774 27.65 -25.49 -5.09
N ILE A 775 28.65 -26.36 -5.10
CA ILE A 775 28.96 -27.28 -4.00
C ILE A 775 30.34 -26.98 -3.45
N PHE A 776 30.45 -27.01 -2.13
CA PHE A 776 31.69 -26.88 -1.40
C PHE A 776 31.86 -28.09 -0.47
N LEU A 777 32.98 -28.80 -0.61
CA LEU A 777 33.33 -29.94 0.22
C LEU A 777 34.70 -29.74 0.85
N VAL A 778 34.78 -30.01 2.15
CA VAL A 778 36.04 -30.14 2.88
C VAL A 778 36.16 -31.56 3.39
N HIS A 779 37.33 -32.17 3.19
CA HIS A 779 37.71 -33.43 3.81
C HIS A 779 39.17 -33.30 4.26
N SER A 780 39.41 -33.03 5.54
CA SER A 780 40.75 -32.60 5.98
C SER A 780 41.10 -32.92 7.45
N GLU A 781 42.33 -33.36 7.70
CA GLU A 781 42.93 -33.50 9.04
C GLU A 781 43.50 -32.18 9.59
N VAL A 782 43.92 -31.31 8.67
CA VAL A 782 44.40 -29.96 8.99
C VAL A 782 43.27 -28.94 8.91
N THR A 783 43.44 -27.80 9.59
CA THR A 783 42.48 -26.70 9.44
C THR A 783 42.55 -26.14 8.03
N VAL A 784 41.45 -26.16 7.30
CA VAL A 784 41.25 -25.41 6.06
C VAL A 784 40.58 -24.09 6.43
N SER A 785 40.94 -23.00 5.75
CA SER A 785 40.30 -21.69 5.91
C SER A 785 39.99 -21.09 4.55
N ILE A 786 38.75 -20.65 4.37
CA ILE A 786 38.29 -19.91 3.19
C ILE A 786 38.10 -18.47 3.66
N ARG A 787 38.85 -17.55 3.05
CA ARG A 787 38.85 -16.14 3.45
C ARG A 787 37.82 -15.32 2.71
N ARG A 788 37.61 -15.66 1.45
CA ARG A 788 36.71 -14.96 0.55
C ARG A 788 36.21 -15.92 -0.50
N LEU A 789 34.95 -15.78 -0.88
CA LEU A 789 34.31 -16.51 -1.97
C LEU A 789 33.47 -15.51 -2.78
N GLU A 790 33.70 -15.46 -4.09
CA GLU A 790 32.94 -14.68 -5.05
C GLU A 790 32.30 -15.64 -6.04
N ILE A 791 31.00 -15.49 -6.26
CA ILE A 791 30.22 -16.30 -7.20
C ILE A 791 29.58 -15.36 -8.20
N GLU A 792 29.88 -15.55 -9.48
CA GLU A 792 29.25 -14.84 -10.59
C GLU A 792 28.52 -15.83 -11.49
N GLY A 793 27.33 -15.45 -11.96
CA GLY A 793 26.50 -16.30 -12.79
C GLY A 793 25.19 -15.63 -13.21
N THR A 794 24.40 -16.33 -14.02
CA THR A 794 23.01 -15.95 -14.29
C THR A 794 22.09 -16.79 -13.42
N LEU A 795 21.09 -16.20 -12.77
CA LEU A 795 20.11 -16.98 -11.99
C LEU A 795 19.31 -17.90 -12.92
N ASP A 796 19.20 -19.18 -12.55
CA ASP A 796 18.35 -20.13 -13.28
C ASP A 796 16.87 -19.85 -12.97
N PRO A 797 16.04 -19.42 -13.94
CA PRO A 797 14.65 -19.07 -13.69
C PRO A 797 13.80 -20.24 -13.15
N GLU A 798 14.03 -21.48 -13.62
CA GLU A 798 13.23 -22.64 -13.21
C GLU A 798 13.57 -23.05 -11.77
N ALA A 799 14.86 -23.00 -11.42
CA ALA A 799 15.30 -23.28 -10.06
C ALA A 799 14.89 -22.16 -9.08
N MET A 800 14.85 -20.90 -9.54
CA MET A 800 14.37 -19.78 -8.74
C MET A 800 12.90 -19.93 -8.35
N GLU A 801 12.03 -20.37 -9.26
CA GLU A 801 10.63 -20.65 -8.93
C GLU A 801 10.50 -21.79 -7.91
N SER A 802 11.31 -22.84 -8.07
CA SER A 802 11.32 -23.96 -7.11
C SER A 802 11.82 -23.54 -5.73
N ALA A 803 12.85 -22.69 -5.67
CA ALA A 803 13.40 -22.16 -4.43
C ALA A 803 12.42 -21.21 -3.73
N ARG A 804 11.74 -20.36 -4.51
CA ARG A 804 10.64 -19.50 -4.06
C ARG A 804 9.55 -20.33 -3.37
N GLU A 805 9.01 -21.34 -4.04
CA GLU A 805 7.95 -22.18 -3.47
C GLU A 805 8.38 -22.92 -2.19
N LEU A 806 9.61 -23.44 -2.16
CA LEU A 806 10.16 -24.08 -0.96
C LEU A 806 10.34 -23.09 0.20
N TRP A 807 10.86 -21.90 -0.07
CA TRP A 807 11.04 -20.84 0.91
C TRP A 807 9.69 -20.40 1.48
N VAL A 808 8.73 -20.09 0.61
CA VAL A 808 7.36 -19.70 0.99
C VAL A 808 6.71 -20.79 1.84
N ALA A 809 6.82 -22.06 1.43
CA ALA A 809 6.29 -23.18 2.20
C ALA A 809 6.98 -23.31 3.58
N GLY A 810 8.27 -23.03 3.67
CA GLY A 810 9.03 -22.96 4.92
C GLY A 810 8.52 -21.86 5.85
N GLN A 811 8.30 -20.65 5.33
CA GLN A 811 7.76 -19.52 6.11
C GLN A 811 6.35 -19.82 6.63
N VAL A 812 5.45 -20.34 5.78
CA VAL A 812 4.09 -20.73 6.18
C VAL A 812 4.11 -21.80 7.28
N ARG A 813 4.96 -22.84 7.13
CA ARG A 813 5.13 -23.88 8.15
C ARG A 813 5.69 -23.32 9.45
N GLY A 814 6.59 -22.35 9.39
CA GLY A 814 7.15 -21.64 10.54
C GLY A 814 6.09 -20.92 11.38
N MET A 815 4.97 -20.54 10.77
CA MET A 815 3.80 -19.97 11.45
C MET A 815 2.87 -21.04 12.07
N GLY A 816 3.15 -22.32 11.87
CA GLY A 816 2.28 -23.42 12.33
C GLY A 816 1.02 -23.63 11.48
N LEU A 817 1.02 -23.13 10.24
CA LEU A 817 -0.07 -23.25 9.27
C LEU A 817 0.10 -24.49 8.38
#